data_AF-A0A5C9BMJ0-F1
#
_entry.id   AF-A0A5C9BMJ0-F1
#
_cell.length_a   1.000
_cell.length_b   1.000
_cell.length_c   1.000
_cell.angle_alpha   90.00
_cell.angle_beta   90.00
_cell.angle_gamma   90.00
#
_symmetry.space_group_name_H-M   'P 1'
#
loop_
_entity.id
_entity.type
_entity.pdbx_description
1 polymer ?
#
loop_
_entity_poly.entity_id
_entity_poly.type
_entity_poly.pdbx_seq_one_letter_code
_entity_poly.pdbx_strand_id
1 'polypeptide(L)'
;MMTSSRSAIIFSLLLAACAHAPQPAKETQEKQAGATAPEPQTKKLPDLPKQELTGQMLYEFLLGEAANQRGNRELATRIYTRLASSTRDPRVAARAASLAYESRDMEAATEAFNLWLELEPASLQAKQMLSMMLVSGGKLEEARPHLIGMLAAYPDKIGHALMRIYPFFLRHPDKVAAFNLLRDLAQPYPQVAEAHWVVAQAAEAAGKHELALEEVRAARTLQPGMESAAIVEAQLLRRESPQRAIDVLKKHVSAYPQAGEARLFYARLLLEQKRFAESRKEFQYLLEAHPANPDLAFAVAMLSLEMGDLEPAENQLRQALDNGKKDEDTVYFYLGQLNEAKKNDAEALQHYRKVQNGEHAYAAHLRMAVLAAQSGNLDEARAYLHQTTPQNNQQRVQLLLTEAQLLREAKQGEAAYQVLIQGLEKLPIHPNLLYATGMLADQIGKHGEFEQMMRKVIEIQPDYAQAYNALGYSLLDRNERIEEGMRLVEKANQLAPDDSAVIDSVGWGYYRLGNLSKSLEFLRRAYSANPDPEIAAHLGEVLWAHGDREQAQKIWGDSLKSHPDNTVLQAALMRLASALVALVLAGCATSPQAPQPLRPILAVQAAFALNGRIAANHDGQRSSATMRWTHLAAEDEILLFAPLGQTVARIRRDAGGVVLDTSDKHYRARDTEELTQRALGWHLPLNGLQYWVLALPAPGSEASIERDANGQVSAMRQDGWEIRYTRYAAQQPGSLPLRMNLQRDGMELQLLVDEWEIQ
;
A
#
# COMPACT_ATOMS: atom_id res chain seq x y z
N MET A 1 -23.96 -4.80 -60.75
CA MET A 1 -22.81 -5.72 -60.86
C MET A 1 -22.19 -5.83 -59.47
N MET A 2 -21.99 -6.97 -58.79
CA MET A 2 -22.24 -8.39 -59.07
C MET A 2 -22.35 -9.14 -57.72
N THR A 3 -23.37 -10.01 -57.61
CA THR A 3 -23.44 -11.32 -56.88
C THR A 3 -23.20 -11.39 -55.36
N SER A 4 -23.92 -12.15 -54.52
CA SER A 4 -24.94 -13.20 -54.73
C SER A 4 -25.51 -13.64 -53.36
N SER A 5 -26.84 -13.88 -53.29
CA SER A 5 -27.58 -15.00 -52.63
C SER A 5 -27.26 -15.43 -51.18
N ARG A 6 -28.18 -15.87 -50.31
CA ARG A 6 -29.50 -16.51 -50.50
C ARG A 6 -30.31 -16.55 -49.17
N SER A 7 -31.62 -16.71 -49.32
CA SER A 7 -32.72 -16.66 -48.36
C SER A 7 -32.76 -17.72 -47.25
N ALA A 8 -33.41 -17.38 -46.13
CA ALA A 8 -34.18 -18.31 -45.31
C ALA A 8 -35.47 -17.61 -44.81
N ILE A 9 -36.63 -18.19 -45.16
CA ILE A 9 -37.98 -17.73 -44.81
C ILE A 9 -38.53 -18.61 -43.70
N ILE A 10 -39.19 -17.93 -42.76
CA ILE A 10 -39.96 -18.38 -41.60
C ILE A 10 -41.31 -18.97 -42.03
N PHE A 11 -41.77 -20.05 -41.38
CA PHE A 11 -43.17 -20.16 -40.97
C PHE A 11 -43.35 -21.09 -39.76
N SER A 12 -44.43 -20.82 -39.04
CA SER A 12 -44.60 -20.95 -37.60
C SER A 12 -45.55 -22.08 -37.19
N LEU A 13 -45.48 -22.43 -35.89
CA LEU A 13 -46.54 -22.89 -34.98
C LEU A 13 -47.19 -24.27 -35.17
N LEU A 14 -47.04 -25.14 -34.16
CA LEU A 14 -48.10 -25.49 -33.18
C LEU A 14 -47.57 -26.38 -32.05
N LEU A 15 -48.11 -26.14 -30.84
CA LEU A 15 -47.86 -26.84 -29.56
C LEU A 15 -48.77 -28.06 -29.36
N ALA A 16 -48.23 -29.17 -28.85
CA ALA A 16 -48.83 -30.14 -27.90
C ALA A 16 -47.78 -31.25 -27.61
N ALA A 17 -47.15 -31.33 -26.43
CA ALA A 17 -47.60 -31.93 -25.17
C ALA A 17 -47.11 -33.39 -24.95
N CYS A 18 -46.54 -33.61 -23.75
CA CYS A 18 -46.36 -34.86 -22.99
C CYS A 18 -45.07 -35.73 -23.14
N ALA A 19 -44.27 -35.66 -22.05
CA ALA A 19 -43.62 -36.73 -21.29
C ALA A 19 -42.69 -37.72 -22.00
N HIS A 20 -41.40 -37.73 -21.60
CA HIS A 20 -40.47 -38.84 -21.83
C HIS A 20 -39.60 -39.11 -20.60
N ALA A 21 -39.64 -40.36 -20.14
CA ALA A 21 -38.75 -40.96 -19.15
C ALA A 21 -37.38 -41.31 -19.77
N PRO A 22 -36.30 -41.43 -18.99
CA PRO A 22 -34.99 -41.83 -19.51
C PRO A 22 -34.88 -43.35 -19.69
N GLN A 23 -34.41 -43.77 -20.87
CA GLN A 23 -34.07 -45.15 -21.24
C GLN A 23 -32.70 -45.61 -20.67
N PRO A 24 -32.47 -46.93 -20.55
CA PRO A 24 -31.28 -47.50 -19.92
C PRO A 24 -30.10 -47.61 -20.89
N ALA A 25 -28.88 -47.44 -20.35
CA ALA A 25 -27.63 -47.60 -21.07
C ALA A 25 -27.21 -49.08 -21.18
N LYS A 26 -26.65 -49.41 -22.34
CA LYS A 26 -26.22 -50.74 -22.78
C LYS A 26 -25.00 -51.27 -22.01
N GLU A 27 -25.05 -52.56 -21.69
CA GLU A 27 -23.96 -53.38 -21.19
C GLU A 27 -22.84 -53.54 -22.23
N THR A 28 -21.60 -53.38 -21.81
CA THR A 28 -20.43 -53.93 -22.51
C THR A 28 -19.66 -54.79 -21.52
N GLN A 29 -19.51 -56.07 -21.87
CA GLN A 29 -18.81 -57.10 -21.09
C GLN A 29 -17.29 -56.85 -21.11
N GLU A 30 -16.68 -56.83 -19.93
CA GLU A 30 -15.24 -57.02 -19.76
C GLU A 30 -14.94 -58.24 -18.88
N LYS A 31 -13.88 -58.94 -19.27
CA LYS A 31 -13.48 -60.30 -18.89
C LYS A 31 -13.21 -60.48 -17.39
N GLN A 32 -13.71 -61.60 -16.86
CA GLN A 32 -13.26 -62.20 -15.60
C GLN A 32 -11.83 -62.75 -15.73
N ALA A 33 -10.94 -62.30 -14.83
CA ALA A 33 -9.82 -63.08 -14.33
C ALA A 33 -9.95 -63.12 -12.80
N GLY A 34 -9.94 -64.33 -12.24
CA GLY A 34 -10.39 -64.61 -10.88
C GLY A 34 -9.53 -63.98 -9.79
N ALA A 35 -10.19 -63.20 -8.94
CA ALA A 35 -9.93 -63.17 -7.52
C ALA A 35 -11.28 -63.45 -6.84
N THR A 36 -11.33 -64.48 -5.99
CA THR A 36 -12.49 -64.76 -5.15
C THR A 36 -12.89 -63.50 -4.41
N ALA A 37 -14.07 -62.96 -4.72
CA ALA A 37 -14.66 -61.88 -3.95
C ALA A 37 -14.76 -62.36 -2.49
N PRO A 38 -14.27 -61.60 -1.49
CA PRO A 38 -14.57 -61.92 -0.11
C PRO A 38 -16.09 -61.93 0.03
N GLU A 39 -16.63 -63.01 0.60
CA GLU A 39 -18.05 -63.11 0.92
C GLU A 39 -18.52 -61.82 1.59
N PRO A 40 -19.73 -61.30 1.24
CA PRO A 40 -20.27 -60.13 1.91
C PRO A 40 -20.36 -60.46 3.40
N GLN A 41 -19.45 -59.89 4.18
CA GLN A 41 -19.53 -59.94 5.63
C GLN A 41 -20.89 -59.38 6.00
N THR A 42 -21.79 -60.26 6.40
CA THR A 42 -23.06 -59.90 6.99
C THR A 42 -22.72 -59.02 8.19
N LYS A 43 -22.87 -57.70 8.05
CA LYS A 43 -22.88 -56.78 9.20
C LYS A 43 -23.91 -57.37 10.15
N LYS A 44 -23.45 -57.96 11.27
CA LYS A 44 -24.32 -58.30 12.39
C LYS A 44 -25.18 -57.05 12.63
N LEU A 45 -26.51 -57.20 12.57
CA LEU A 45 -27.38 -56.10 13.00
C LEU A 45 -26.92 -55.70 14.40
N PRO A 46 -26.75 -54.40 14.67
CA PRO A 46 -26.39 -53.95 16.01
C PRO A 46 -27.38 -54.55 17.01
N ASP A 47 -26.87 -55.03 18.14
CA ASP A 47 -27.66 -55.65 19.19
C ASP A 47 -28.47 -54.55 19.89
N LEU A 48 -29.58 -54.14 19.25
CA LEU A 48 -30.44 -53.07 19.72
C LEU A 48 -31.32 -53.59 20.87
N PRO A 49 -31.60 -52.74 21.88
CA PRO A 49 -32.49 -53.14 22.97
C PRO A 49 -33.86 -53.53 22.41
N LYS A 50 -34.35 -54.70 22.81
CA LYS A 50 -35.70 -55.16 22.47
C LYS A 50 -36.70 -54.46 23.40
N GLN A 51 -36.99 -53.21 23.11
CA GLN A 51 -37.93 -52.38 23.86
C GLN A 51 -39.29 -52.35 23.17
N GLU A 52 -40.38 -52.55 23.91
CA GLU A 52 -41.72 -52.32 23.39
C GLU A 52 -41.97 -50.82 23.19
N LEU A 53 -42.46 -50.43 22.02
CA LEU A 53 -42.83 -49.04 21.73
C LEU A 53 -44.15 -48.70 22.44
N THR A 54 -44.06 -48.09 23.61
CA THR A 54 -45.25 -47.62 24.35
C THR A 54 -45.80 -46.33 23.74
N GLY A 55 -47.11 -46.09 23.91
CA GLY A 55 -47.73 -44.82 23.48
C GLY A 55 -47.09 -43.58 24.12
N GLN A 56 -46.61 -43.71 25.36
CA GLN A 56 -45.86 -42.65 26.04
C GLN A 56 -44.51 -42.37 25.37
N MET A 57 -43.75 -43.39 25.00
CA MET A 57 -42.47 -43.22 24.28
C MET A 57 -42.67 -42.55 22.91
N LEU A 58 -43.70 -42.97 22.17
CA LEU A 58 -44.03 -42.37 20.88
C LEU A 58 -44.43 -40.89 21.05
N TYR A 59 -45.23 -40.57 22.07
CA TYR A 59 -45.60 -39.20 22.40
C TYR A 59 -44.37 -38.35 22.74
N GLU A 60 -43.48 -38.85 23.61
CA GLU A 60 -42.26 -38.15 23.99
C GLU A 60 -41.33 -37.94 22.78
N PHE A 61 -41.16 -38.93 21.90
CA PHE A 61 -40.36 -38.77 20.68
C PHE A 61 -40.89 -37.67 19.76
N LEU A 62 -42.20 -37.70 19.47
CA LEU A 62 -42.84 -36.68 18.62
C LEU A 62 -42.79 -35.30 19.26
N LEU A 63 -42.98 -35.20 20.57
CA LEU A 63 -42.88 -33.94 21.30
C LEU A 63 -41.45 -33.39 21.26
N GLY A 64 -40.43 -34.25 21.42
CA GLY A 64 -39.02 -33.88 21.31
C GLY A 64 -38.65 -33.32 19.93
N GLU A 65 -39.05 -34.00 18.84
CA GLU A 65 -38.80 -33.50 17.49
C GLU A 65 -39.57 -32.20 17.18
N ALA A 66 -40.84 -32.10 17.58
CA ALA A 66 -41.62 -30.89 17.40
C ALA A 66 -41.04 -29.70 18.19
N ALA A 67 -40.55 -29.94 19.41
CA ALA A 67 -39.86 -28.94 20.21
C ALA A 67 -38.58 -28.46 19.51
N ASN A 68 -37.76 -29.38 19.00
CA ASN A 68 -36.53 -29.05 18.29
C ASN A 68 -36.81 -28.24 17.01
N GLN A 69 -37.76 -28.68 16.18
CA GLN A 69 -38.14 -27.98 14.95
C GLN A 69 -38.66 -26.56 15.20
N ARG A 70 -39.29 -26.32 16.35
CA ARG A 70 -39.78 -25.00 16.77
C ARG A 70 -38.72 -24.16 17.50
N GLY A 71 -37.48 -24.63 17.58
CA GLY A 71 -36.38 -23.94 18.25
C GLY A 71 -36.38 -24.04 19.77
N ASN A 72 -37.26 -24.84 20.38
CA ASN A 72 -37.28 -25.07 21.83
C ASN A 72 -36.28 -26.17 22.21
N ARG A 73 -34.99 -25.82 22.15
CA ARG A 73 -33.86 -26.74 22.30
C ARG A 73 -33.71 -27.31 23.71
N GLU A 74 -34.04 -26.54 24.74
CA GLU A 74 -33.99 -26.99 26.14
C GLU A 74 -35.04 -28.10 26.40
N LEU A 75 -36.27 -27.90 25.92
CA LEU A 75 -37.32 -28.92 26.05
C LEU A 75 -36.97 -30.19 25.25
N ALA A 76 -36.50 -30.03 24.02
CA ALA A 76 -36.07 -31.16 23.19
C ALA A 76 -34.94 -31.96 23.87
N THR A 77 -33.92 -31.29 24.37
CA THR A 77 -32.78 -31.90 25.08
C THR A 77 -33.26 -32.70 26.29
N ARG A 78 -34.07 -32.11 27.18
CA ARG A 78 -34.58 -32.83 28.38
C ARG A 78 -35.38 -34.08 28.02
N ILE A 79 -36.23 -34.00 26.99
CA ILE A 79 -37.03 -35.14 26.54
C ILE A 79 -36.11 -36.25 26.01
N TYR A 80 -35.17 -35.91 25.14
CA TYR A 80 -34.25 -36.89 24.55
C TYR A 80 -33.30 -37.51 25.56
N THR A 81 -32.81 -36.77 26.57
CA THR A 81 -31.99 -37.33 27.65
C THR A 81 -32.77 -38.38 28.46
N ARG A 82 -34.05 -38.11 28.76
CA ARG A 82 -34.93 -39.08 29.44
C ARG A 82 -35.18 -40.31 28.56
N LEU A 83 -35.51 -40.09 27.28
CA LEU A 83 -35.73 -41.17 26.32
C LEU A 83 -34.47 -42.03 26.15
N ALA A 84 -33.29 -41.43 26.06
CA ALA A 84 -32.03 -42.15 25.96
C ALA A 84 -31.81 -43.05 27.19
N SER A 85 -32.06 -42.52 28.39
CA SER A 85 -31.90 -43.25 29.65
C SER A 85 -32.91 -44.41 29.80
N SER A 86 -34.16 -44.20 29.40
CA SER A 86 -35.23 -45.21 29.55
C SER A 86 -35.20 -46.30 28.47
N THR A 87 -34.87 -45.93 27.23
CA THR A 87 -34.80 -46.86 26.11
C THR A 87 -33.47 -47.60 26.03
N ARG A 88 -32.41 -47.00 26.57
CA ARG A 88 -31.02 -47.48 26.41
C ARG A 88 -30.68 -47.79 24.94
N ASP A 89 -31.31 -47.09 23.99
CA ASP A 89 -31.06 -47.24 22.56
C ASP A 89 -29.93 -46.28 22.14
N PRO A 90 -28.83 -46.78 21.56
CA PRO A 90 -27.68 -45.94 21.20
C PRO A 90 -28.04 -44.84 20.19
N ARG A 91 -29.07 -45.03 19.35
CA ARG A 91 -29.53 -44.00 18.40
C ARG A 91 -30.21 -42.84 19.11
N VAL A 92 -30.97 -43.14 20.15
CA VAL A 92 -31.65 -42.14 20.98
C VAL A 92 -30.62 -41.40 21.84
N ALA A 93 -29.63 -42.12 22.38
CA ALA A 93 -28.49 -41.52 23.08
C ALA A 93 -27.67 -40.59 22.17
N ALA A 94 -27.41 -40.99 20.92
CA ALA A 94 -26.75 -40.13 19.93
C ALA A 94 -27.54 -38.84 19.63
N ARG A 95 -28.87 -38.96 19.51
CA ARG A 95 -29.75 -37.80 19.31
C ARG A 95 -29.77 -36.87 20.51
N ALA A 96 -29.85 -37.44 21.73
CA ALA A 96 -29.76 -36.68 22.98
C ALA A 96 -28.44 -35.91 23.07
N ALA A 97 -27.32 -36.57 22.80
CA ALA A 97 -25.99 -35.95 22.84
C ALA A 97 -25.85 -34.80 21.83
N SER A 98 -26.36 -34.98 20.60
CA SER A 98 -26.35 -33.94 19.57
C SER A 98 -27.18 -32.72 19.96
N LEU A 99 -28.41 -32.94 20.47
CA LEU A 99 -29.30 -31.86 20.90
C LEU A 99 -28.73 -31.09 22.10
N ALA A 100 -28.17 -31.80 23.08
CA ALA A 100 -27.53 -31.18 24.24
C ALA A 100 -26.33 -30.32 23.82
N TYR A 101 -25.49 -30.83 22.91
CA TYR A 101 -24.35 -30.11 22.35
C TYR A 101 -24.78 -28.84 21.59
N GLU A 102 -25.79 -28.93 20.72
CA GLU A 102 -26.35 -27.77 19.98
C GLU A 102 -27.03 -26.74 20.89
N SER A 103 -27.53 -27.19 22.04
CA SER A 103 -28.10 -26.35 23.10
C SER A 103 -27.03 -25.67 23.96
N ARG A 104 -25.75 -26.02 23.78
CA ARG A 104 -24.61 -25.59 24.59
C ARG A 104 -24.72 -26.00 26.07
N ASP A 105 -25.51 -27.02 26.36
CA ASP A 105 -25.60 -27.64 27.69
C ASP A 105 -24.50 -28.70 27.79
N MET A 106 -23.32 -28.28 28.26
CA MET A 106 -22.12 -29.12 28.26
C MET A 106 -22.23 -30.30 29.25
N GLU A 107 -22.96 -30.12 30.35
CA GLU A 107 -23.15 -31.17 31.35
C GLU A 107 -24.06 -32.26 30.78
N ALA A 108 -25.24 -31.89 30.28
CA ALA A 108 -26.17 -32.83 29.65
C ALA A 108 -25.56 -33.49 28.41
N ALA A 109 -24.75 -32.76 27.63
CA ALA A 109 -24.06 -33.33 26.47
C ALA A 109 -23.04 -34.38 26.90
N THR A 110 -22.23 -34.10 27.94
CA THR A 110 -21.24 -35.05 28.45
C THR A 110 -21.90 -36.33 28.96
N GLU A 111 -22.99 -36.20 29.73
CA GLU A 111 -23.76 -37.36 30.22
C GLU A 111 -24.33 -38.18 29.06
N ALA A 112 -24.95 -37.53 28.06
CA ALA A 112 -25.53 -38.21 26.92
C ALA A 112 -24.48 -38.88 26.01
N PHE A 113 -23.31 -38.27 25.83
CA PHE A 113 -22.19 -38.90 25.11
C PHE A 113 -21.62 -40.10 25.88
N ASN A 114 -21.51 -40.03 27.21
CA ASN A 114 -21.07 -41.15 28.03
C ASN A 114 -22.06 -42.31 27.96
N LEU A 115 -23.38 -42.03 28.03
CA LEU A 115 -24.41 -43.04 27.82
C LEU A 115 -24.33 -43.64 26.42
N TRP A 116 -24.12 -42.83 25.38
CA TRP A 116 -23.92 -43.35 24.03
C TRP A 116 -22.71 -44.28 23.95
N LEU A 117 -21.58 -43.92 24.56
CA LEU A 117 -20.38 -44.77 24.59
C LEU A 117 -20.52 -46.01 25.49
N GLU A 118 -21.36 -45.96 26.51
CA GLU A 118 -21.71 -47.14 27.32
C GLU A 118 -22.48 -48.16 26.48
N LEU A 119 -23.44 -47.68 25.68
CA LEU A 119 -24.31 -48.51 24.84
C LEU A 119 -23.61 -48.96 23.55
N GLU A 120 -22.73 -48.14 23.00
CA GLU A 120 -21.97 -48.39 21.78
C GLU A 120 -20.48 -48.03 21.95
N PRO A 121 -19.68 -48.84 22.71
CA PRO A 121 -18.28 -48.52 23.00
C PRO A 121 -17.36 -48.42 21.78
N ALA A 122 -17.77 -49.01 20.65
CA ALA A 122 -17.07 -48.95 19.37
C ALA A 122 -17.42 -47.71 18.53
N SER A 123 -18.37 -46.87 18.96
CA SER A 123 -18.80 -45.70 18.19
C SER A 123 -17.69 -44.66 18.05
N LEU A 124 -17.08 -44.61 16.85
CA LEU A 124 -16.04 -43.64 16.54
C LEU A 124 -16.58 -42.22 16.48
N GLN A 125 -17.82 -42.05 16.02
CA GLN A 125 -18.49 -40.75 15.98
C GLN A 125 -18.66 -40.18 17.39
N ALA A 126 -19.14 -41.00 18.35
CA ALA A 126 -19.30 -40.59 19.73
C ALA A 126 -17.95 -40.20 20.37
N LYS A 127 -16.91 -41.02 20.17
CA LYS A 127 -15.54 -40.70 20.64
C LYS A 127 -15.02 -39.40 20.04
N GLN A 128 -15.21 -39.18 18.74
CA GLN A 128 -14.75 -37.97 18.05
C GLN A 128 -15.44 -36.72 18.64
N MET A 129 -16.77 -36.73 18.72
CA MET A 129 -17.57 -35.59 19.18
C MET A 129 -17.30 -35.28 20.65
N LEU A 130 -17.31 -36.30 21.52
CA LEU A 130 -17.01 -36.12 22.95
C LEU A 130 -15.59 -35.57 23.14
N SER A 131 -14.59 -36.14 22.47
CA SER A 131 -13.20 -35.66 22.58
C SER A 131 -13.06 -34.21 22.13
N MET A 132 -13.67 -33.82 21.01
CA MET A 132 -13.64 -32.44 20.51
C MET A 132 -14.32 -31.47 21.48
N MET A 133 -15.45 -31.87 22.08
CA MET A 133 -16.15 -31.08 23.09
C MET A 133 -15.30 -30.91 24.35
N LEU A 134 -14.74 -32.00 24.87
CA LEU A 134 -13.89 -31.99 26.07
C LEU A 134 -12.62 -31.17 25.86
N VAL A 135 -11.94 -31.33 24.72
CA VAL A 135 -10.78 -30.49 24.37
C VAL A 135 -11.18 -29.03 24.31
N SER A 136 -12.26 -28.68 23.60
CA SER A 136 -12.71 -27.29 23.50
C SER A 136 -13.15 -26.70 24.86
N GLY A 137 -13.65 -27.55 25.76
CA GLY A 137 -14.10 -27.20 27.11
C GLY A 137 -13.00 -27.19 28.18
N GLY A 138 -11.73 -27.39 27.83
CA GLY A 138 -10.61 -27.36 28.78
C GLY A 138 -10.37 -28.67 29.55
N LYS A 139 -11.15 -29.72 29.28
CA LYS A 139 -11.12 -31.01 29.98
C LYS A 139 -10.21 -32.02 29.28
N LEU A 140 -8.92 -31.66 29.15
CA LEU A 140 -7.95 -32.44 28.38
C LEU A 140 -7.72 -33.86 28.92
N GLU A 141 -7.70 -34.04 30.24
CA GLU A 141 -7.50 -35.36 30.85
C GLU A 141 -8.71 -36.28 30.67
N GLU A 142 -9.94 -35.74 30.70
CA GLU A 142 -11.15 -36.51 30.36
C GLU A 142 -11.15 -36.88 28.87
N ALA A 143 -10.63 -36.03 27.98
CA ALA A 143 -10.56 -36.30 26.54
C ALA A 143 -9.54 -37.39 26.17
N ARG A 144 -8.45 -37.50 26.93
CA ARG A 144 -7.30 -38.39 26.65
C ARG A 144 -7.69 -39.84 26.30
N PRO A 145 -8.46 -40.60 27.11
CA PRO A 145 -8.79 -41.99 26.80
C PRO A 145 -9.62 -42.14 25.51
N HIS A 146 -10.51 -41.18 25.23
CA HIS A 146 -11.32 -41.19 24.02
C HIS A 146 -10.49 -40.91 22.76
N LEU A 147 -9.52 -40.00 22.86
CA LEU A 147 -8.56 -39.71 21.80
C LEU A 147 -7.67 -40.91 21.50
N ILE A 148 -7.12 -41.57 22.53
CA ILE A 148 -6.32 -42.80 22.36
C ILE A 148 -7.15 -43.88 21.68
N GLY A 149 -8.38 -44.12 22.15
CA GLY A 149 -9.27 -45.12 21.57
C GLY A 149 -9.68 -44.80 20.12
N MET A 150 -9.81 -43.53 19.77
CA MET A 150 -10.10 -43.08 18.40
C MET A 150 -8.90 -43.27 17.47
N LEU A 151 -7.69 -42.93 17.93
CA LEU A 151 -6.45 -43.11 17.16
C LEU A 151 -6.14 -44.60 16.94
N ALA A 152 -6.32 -45.44 17.96
CA ALA A 152 -6.13 -46.88 17.89
C ALA A 152 -7.07 -47.60 16.90
N ALA A 153 -8.22 -47.00 16.57
CA ALA A 153 -9.16 -47.55 15.60
C ALA A 153 -8.71 -47.38 14.14
N TYR A 154 -7.69 -46.56 13.89
CA TYR A 154 -7.17 -46.28 12.55
C TYR A 154 -5.64 -46.43 12.48
N PRO A 155 -5.08 -47.62 12.81
CA PRO A 155 -3.63 -47.80 12.87
C PRO A 155 -2.93 -47.46 11.55
N ASP A 156 -3.52 -47.81 10.41
CA ASP A 156 -2.96 -47.54 9.08
C ASP A 156 -3.16 -46.10 8.59
N LYS A 157 -3.96 -45.30 9.29
CA LYS A 157 -4.30 -43.90 8.92
C LYS A 157 -4.05 -42.93 10.07
N ILE A 158 -3.13 -43.29 10.96
CA ILE A 158 -2.87 -42.53 12.18
C ILE A 158 -2.46 -41.08 11.88
N GLY A 159 -1.63 -40.86 10.86
CA GLY A 159 -1.23 -39.51 10.45
C GLY A 159 -2.42 -38.65 10.03
N HIS A 160 -3.34 -39.19 9.23
CA HIS A 160 -4.57 -38.51 8.83
C HIS A 160 -5.48 -38.24 10.04
N ALA A 161 -5.56 -39.17 11.00
CA ALA A 161 -6.36 -39.00 12.21
C ALA A 161 -5.81 -37.86 13.09
N LEU A 162 -4.49 -37.78 13.27
CA LEU A 162 -3.81 -36.69 13.97
C LEU A 162 -4.04 -35.33 13.27
N MET A 163 -3.91 -35.30 11.94
CA MET A 163 -4.16 -34.11 11.13
C MET A 163 -5.61 -33.60 11.21
N ARG A 164 -6.59 -34.48 11.49
CA ARG A 164 -7.99 -34.06 11.68
C ARG A 164 -8.25 -33.43 13.04
N ILE A 165 -7.48 -33.78 14.07
CA ILE A 165 -7.72 -33.31 15.44
C ILE A 165 -6.83 -32.13 15.85
N TYR A 166 -5.65 -31.95 15.25
CA TYR A 166 -4.73 -30.87 15.65
C TYR A 166 -5.35 -29.46 15.70
N PRO A 167 -6.31 -29.03 14.83
CA PRO A 167 -6.82 -27.67 14.89
C PRO A 167 -7.54 -27.34 16.19
N PHE A 168 -8.11 -28.35 16.87
CA PHE A 168 -8.75 -28.19 18.18
C PHE A 168 -7.71 -27.88 19.28
N PHE A 169 -6.54 -28.52 19.20
CA PHE A 169 -5.43 -28.24 20.11
C PHE A 169 -4.84 -26.84 19.88
N LEU A 170 -4.71 -26.40 18.63
CA LEU A 170 -4.20 -25.06 18.33
C LEU A 170 -5.14 -23.94 18.80
N ARG A 171 -6.46 -24.18 18.85
CA ARG A 171 -7.45 -23.23 19.36
C ARG A 171 -7.61 -23.25 20.87
N HIS A 172 -7.05 -24.25 21.55
CA HIS A 172 -7.16 -24.39 23.00
C HIS A 172 -6.55 -23.19 23.74
N PRO A 173 -7.16 -22.64 24.81
CA PRO A 173 -6.59 -21.52 25.55
C PRO A 173 -5.24 -21.84 26.21
N ASP A 174 -5.14 -23.01 26.85
CA ASP A 174 -3.88 -23.49 27.43
C ASP A 174 -3.05 -24.21 26.37
N LYS A 175 -2.10 -23.48 25.78
CA LYS A 175 -1.22 -24.00 24.72
C LYS A 175 -0.26 -25.07 25.22
N VAL A 176 0.20 -24.95 26.46
CA VAL A 176 1.20 -25.87 27.03
C VAL A 176 0.56 -27.22 27.33
N ALA A 177 -0.62 -27.24 27.94
CA ALA A 177 -1.35 -28.47 28.21
C ALA A 177 -1.79 -29.16 26.90
N ALA A 178 -2.27 -28.38 25.91
CA ALA A 178 -2.62 -28.90 24.60
C ALA A 178 -1.42 -29.53 23.89
N PHE A 179 -0.26 -28.87 23.91
CA PHE A 179 0.99 -29.42 23.38
C PHE A 179 1.38 -30.73 24.07
N ASN A 180 1.36 -30.78 25.40
CA ASN A 180 1.76 -31.97 26.15
C ASN A 180 0.88 -33.16 25.79
N LEU A 181 -0.45 -32.99 25.76
CA LEU A 181 -1.37 -34.05 25.37
C LEU A 181 -1.15 -34.49 23.91
N LEU A 182 -1.01 -33.56 22.97
CA LEU A 182 -0.81 -33.92 21.57
C LEU A 182 0.52 -34.67 21.35
N ARG A 183 1.58 -34.27 22.07
CA ARG A 183 2.85 -35.00 22.07
C ARG A 183 2.70 -36.41 22.63
N ASP A 184 1.98 -36.58 23.73
CA ASP A 184 1.73 -37.91 24.31
C ASP A 184 0.95 -38.82 23.35
N LEU A 185 -0.02 -38.25 22.62
CA LEU A 185 -0.80 -38.98 21.60
C LEU A 185 0.04 -39.37 20.38
N ALA A 186 1.05 -38.56 20.03
CA ALA A 186 1.96 -38.81 18.91
C ALA A 186 3.12 -39.75 19.28
N GLN A 187 3.52 -39.82 20.56
CA GLN A 187 4.68 -40.58 21.03
C GLN A 187 4.71 -42.06 20.62
N PRO A 188 3.58 -42.80 20.55
CA PRO A 188 3.57 -44.18 20.06
C PRO A 188 3.87 -44.35 18.57
N TYR A 189 3.91 -43.25 17.79
CA TYR A 189 3.97 -43.25 16.33
C TYR A 189 5.20 -42.50 15.77
N PRO A 190 6.44 -42.81 16.20
CA PRO A 190 7.65 -42.05 15.83
C PRO A 190 8.10 -42.22 14.38
N GLN A 191 7.44 -43.07 13.60
CA GLN A 191 7.74 -43.29 12.17
C GLN A 191 6.70 -42.65 11.24
N VAL A 192 5.79 -41.83 11.80
CA VAL A 192 4.72 -41.17 11.08
C VAL A 192 5.06 -39.69 10.93
N ALA A 193 5.26 -39.23 9.70
CA ALA A 193 5.66 -37.84 9.42
C ALA A 193 4.64 -36.83 9.97
N GLU A 194 3.34 -37.10 9.80
CA GLU A 194 2.27 -36.23 10.32
C GLU A 194 2.26 -36.15 11.85
N ALA A 195 2.73 -37.18 12.57
CA ALA A 195 2.80 -37.17 14.03
C ALA A 195 3.82 -36.11 14.50
N HIS A 196 5.00 -36.10 13.90
CA HIS A 196 5.99 -35.06 14.11
C HIS A 196 5.49 -33.68 13.66
N TRP A 197 4.80 -33.58 12.51
CA TRP A 197 4.25 -32.33 12.01
C TRP A 197 3.23 -31.69 12.97
N VAL A 198 2.29 -32.47 13.53
CA VAL A 198 1.28 -31.93 14.46
C VAL A 198 1.91 -31.52 15.80
N VAL A 199 2.93 -32.25 16.26
CA VAL A 199 3.69 -31.87 17.47
C VAL A 199 4.46 -30.59 17.23
N ALA A 200 5.09 -30.40 16.07
CA ALA A 200 5.77 -29.16 15.72
C ALA A 200 4.84 -27.94 15.79
N GLN A 201 3.64 -28.06 15.20
CA GLN A 201 2.63 -26.99 15.23
C GLN A 201 2.19 -26.65 16.66
N ALA A 202 1.94 -27.65 17.50
CA ALA A 202 1.56 -27.42 18.89
C ALA A 202 2.74 -26.89 19.73
N ALA A 203 3.98 -27.31 19.44
CA ALA A 203 5.19 -26.82 20.10
C ALA A 203 5.37 -25.33 19.86
N GLU A 204 5.24 -24.88 18.60
CA GLU A 204 5.31 -23.46 18.25
C GLU A 204 4.20 -22.67 18.94
N ALA A 205 2.96 -23.18 18.95
CA ALA A 205 1.85 -22.53 19.65
C ALA A 205 2.09 -22.42 21.17
N ALA A 206 2.85 -23.34 21.75
CA ALA A 206 3.26 -23.33 23.15
C ALA A 206 4.56 -22.55 23.42
N GLY A 207 5.11 -21.85 22.41
CA GLY A 207 6.35 -21.06 22.53
C GLY A 207 7.64 -21.89 22.56
N LYS A 208 7.57 -23.18 22.20
CA LYS A 208 8.72 -24.12 22.20
C LYS A 208 9.36 -24.18 20.81
N HIS A 209 9.97 -23.06 20.40
CA HIS A 209 10.43 -22.85 19.03
C HIS A 209 11.46 -23.89 18.54
N GLU A 210 12.51 -24.15 19.32
CA GLU A 210 13.56 -25.11 18.95
C GLU A 210 13.00 -26.52 18.75
N LEU A 211 12.11 -26.95 19.65
CA LEU A 211 11.45 -28.25 19.53
C LEU A 211 10.55 -28.30 18.28
N ALA A 212 9.85 -27.21 17.96
CA ALA A 212 9.05 -27.15 16.74
C ALA A 212 9.90 -27.35 15.48
N LEU A 213 11.10 -26.74 15.45
CA LEU A 213 12.07 -26.91 14.36
C LEU A 213 12.62 -28.35 14.29
N GLU A 214 12.93 -28.97 15.42
CA GLU A 214 13.38 -30.37 15.48
C GLU A 214 12.31 -31.34 14.94
N GLU A 215 11.07 -31.19 15.42
CA GLU A 215 9.94 -32.04 15.05
C GLU A 215 9.58 -31.89 13.56
N VAL A 216 9.52 -30.67 13.03
CA VAL A 216 9.22 -30.50 11.59
C VAL A 216 10.33 -31.06 10.69
N ARG A 217 11.61 -31.01 11.12
CA ARG A 217 12.72 -31.63 10.40
C ARG A 217 12.65 -33.17 10.46
N ALA A 218 12.20 -33.74 11.58
CA ALA A 218 11.92 -35.16 11.67
C ALA A 218 10.81 -35.58 10.68
N ALA A 219 9.72 -34.81 10.61
CA ALA A 219 8.66 -35.03 9.63
C ALA A 219 9.18 -35.01 8.18
N ARG A 220 10.04 -34.04 7.83
CA ARG A 220 10.68 -33.97 6.51
C ARG A 220 11.68 -35.10 6.24
N THR A 221 12.31 -35.66 7.26
CA THR A 221 13.21 -36.81 7.09
C THR A 221 12.42 -38.07 6.76
N LEU A 222 11.28 -38.27 7.43
CA LEU A 222 10.38 -39.41 7.19
C LEU A 222 9.65 -39.28 5.85
N GLN A 223 9.20 -38.08 5.49
CA GLN A 223 8.52 -37.81 4.22
C GLN A 223 9.06 -36.55 3.54
N PRO A 224 10.17 -36.67 2.77
CA PRO A 224 10.85 -35.52 2.17
C PRO A 224 10.02 -34.66 1.21
N GLY A 225 9.00 -35.25 0.57
CA GLY A 225 8.06 -34.56 -0.33
C GLY A 225 6.84 -33.92 0.36
N MET A 226 6.75 -33.93 1.70
CA MET A 226 5.62 -33.33 2.42
C MET A 226 5.71 -31.80 2.39
N GLU A 227 4.88 -31.17 1.56
CA GLU A 227 4.85 -29.70 1.36
C GLU A 227 4.58 -28.95 2.67
N SER A 228 3.60 -29.42 3.44
CA SER A 228 3.19 -28.80 4.70
C SER A 228 4.32 -28.76 5.73
N ALA A 229 5.23 -29.73 5.73
CA ALA A 229 6.39 -29.73 6.63
C ALA A 229 7.47 -28.73 6.16
N ALA A 230 7.73 -28.63 4.85
CA ALA A 230 8.63 -27.62 4.32
C ALA A 230 8.12 -26.19 4.57
N ILE A 231 6.81 -25.97 4.42
CA ILE A 231 6.16 -24.68 4.71
C ILE A 231 6.30 -24.32 6.19
N VAL A 232 6.00 -25.24 7.10
CA VAL A 232 6.10 -24.99 8.56
C VAL A 232 7.54 -24.68 8.95
N GLU A 233 8.53 -25.46 8.48
CA GLU A 233 9.93 -25.15 8.78
C GLU A 233 10.32 -23.75 8.28
N ALA A 234 9.89 -23.39 7.06
CA ALA A 234 10.14 -22.06 6.53
C ALA A 234 9.44 -20.95 7.33
N GLN A 235 8.21 -21.18 7.82
CA GLN A 235 7.49 -20.24 8.67
C GLN A 235 8.21 -20.00 10.00
N LEU A 236 8.74 -21.06 10.62
CA LEU A 236 9.51 -21.00 11.85
C LEU A 236 10.82 -20.21 11.61
N LEU A 237 11.57 -20.57 10.56
CA LEU A 237 12.83 -19.91 10.22
C LEU A 237 12.64 -18.46 9.75
N ARG A 238 11.49 -18.09 9.17
CA ARG A 238 11.24 -16.75 8.63
C ARG A 238 11.43 -15.66 9.69
N ARG A 239 11.11 -15.96 10.96
CA ARG A 239 11.26 -15.01 12.08
C ARG A 239 12.72 -14.77 12.43
N GLU A 240 13.57 -15.78 12.29
CA GLU A 240 15.01 -15.68 12.56
C GLU A 240 15.78 -15.09 11.37
N SER A 241 15.51 -15.63 10.18
CA SER A 241 16.20 -15.29 8.95
C SER A 241 15.29 -15.62 7.75
N PRO A 242 14.74 -14.59 7.09
CA PRO A 242 13.96 -14.77 5.86
C PRO A 242 14.74 -15.54 4.78
N GLN A 243 16.06 -15.36 4.72
CA GLN A 243 16.91 -16.05 3.75
C GLN A 243 16.97 -17.57 4.01
N ARG A 244 17.06 -18.02 5.27
CA ARG A 244 17.01 -19.47 5.59
C ARG A 244 15.67 -20.09 5.21
N ALA A 245 14.57 -19.38 5.44
CA ALA A 245 13.24 -19.81 5.01
C ALA A 245 13.14 -19.95 3.49
N ILE A 246 13.69 -18.96 2.75
CA ILE A 246 13.84 -19.00 1.30
C ILE A 246 14.64 -20.22 0.85
N ASP A 247 15.79 -20.49 1.47
CA ASP A 247 16.67 -21.60 1.09
C ASP A 247 15.99 -22.97 1.29
N VAL A 248 15.26 -23.13 2.40
CA VAL A 248 14.47 -24.34 2.68
C VAL A 248 13.42 -24.59 1.60
N LEU A 249 12.65 -23.57 1.25
CA LEU A 249 11.59 -23.69 0.24
C LEU A 249 12.17 -23.86 -1.16
N LYS A 250 13.17 -23.06 -1.54
CA LYS A 250 13.87 -23.16 -2.83
C LYS A 250 14.40 -24.56 -3.06
N LYS A 251 15.06 -25.16 -2.06
CA LYS A 251 15.54 -26.55 -2.13
C LYS A 251 14.38 -27.53 -2.29
N HIS A 252 13.30 -27.34 -1.54
CA HIS A 252 12.14 -28.24 -1.60
C HIS A 252 11.44 -28.19 -2.97
N VAL A 253 11.10 -27.01 -3.48
CA VAL A 253 10.39 -26.87 -4.77
C VAL A 253 11.25 -27.21 -5.99
N SER A 254 12.58 -27.22 -5.82
CA SER A 254 13.51 -27.73 -6.84
C SER A 254 13.54 -29.26 -6.87
N ALA A 255 13.48 -29.91 -5.70
CA ALA A 255 13.45 -31.37 -5.59
C ALA A 255 12.07 -31.98 -5.90
N TYR A 256 11.00 -31.22 -5.62
CA TYR A 256 9.60 -31.62 -5.82
C TYR A 256 8.89 -30.58 -6.69
N PRO A 257 9.01 -30.67 -8.03
CA PRO A 257 8.44 -29.65 -8.92
C PRO A 257 6.92 -29.48 -8.80
N GLN A 258 6.21 -30.56 -8.45
CA GLN A 258 4.75 -30.61 -8.23
C GLN A 258 4.30 -30.03 -6.88
N ALA A 259 5.23 -29.57 -6.04
CA ALA A 259 4.93 -28.96 -4.74
C ALA A 259 4.35 -27.53 -4.91
N GLY A 260 3.11 -27.46 -5.37
CA GLY A 260 2.44 -26.20 -5.72
C GLY A 260 2.16 -25.30 -4.52
N GLU A 261 1.77 -25.87 -3.37
CA GLU A 261 1.52 -25.08 -2.16
C GLU A 261 2.82 -24.51 -1.60
N ALA A 262 3.88 -25.33 -1.55
CA ALA A 262 5.20 -24.88 -1.11
C ALA A 262 5.78 -23.82 -2.05
N ARG A 263 5.56 -23.94 -3.36
CA ARG A 263 6.00 -22.95 -4.36
C ARG A 263 5.21 -21.65 -4.25
N LEU A 264 3.91 -21.70 -3.99
CA LEU A 264 3.12 -20.49 -3.73
C LEU A 264 3.62 -19.76 -2.47
N PHE A 265 3.93 -20.50 -1.40
CA PHE A 265 4.50 -19.92 -0.20
C PHE A 265 5.91 -19.33 -0.47
N TYR A 266 6.72 -20.02 -1.28
CA TYR A 266 8.03 -19.52 -1.72
C TYR A 266 7.92 -18.22 -2.52
N ALA A 267 7.04 -18.16 -3.51
CA ALA A 267 6.81 -16.98 -4.33
C ALA A 267 6.38 -15.76 -3.49
N ARG A 268 5.45 -15.97 -2.55
CA ARG A 268 5.02 -14.93 -1.60
C ARG A 268 6.15 -14.45 -0.69
N LEU A 269 6.97 -15.37 -0.20
CA LEU A 269 8.13 -15.01 0.63
C LEU A 269 9.16 -14.19 -0.17
N LEU A 270 9.40 -14.51 -1.44
CA LEU A 270 10.23 -13.71 -2.32
C LEU A 270 9.65 -12.31 -2.54
N LEU A 271 8.32 -12.21 -2.74
CA LEU A 271 7.61 -10.92 -2.84
C LEU A 271 7.76 -10.08 -1.56
N GLU A 272 7.59 -10.67 -0.37
CA GLU A 272 7.80 -9.98 0.91
C GLU A 272 9.22 -9.40 1.04
N GLN A 273 10.21 -10.09 0.45
CA GLN A 273 11.61 -9.64 0.40
C GLN A 273 11.92 -8.73 -0.82
N LYS A 274 10.90 -8.23 -1.52
CA LYS A 274 11.01 -7.38 -2.72
C LYS A 274 11.83 -8.00 -3.87
N ARG A 275 11.95 -9.32 -3.90
CA ARG A 275 12.62 -10.08 -4.97
C ARG A 275 11.65 -10.33 -6.12
N PHE A 276 11.18 -9.26 -6.74
CA PHE A 276 10.06 -9.27 -7.70
C PHE A 276 10.31 -10.19 -8.91
N ALA A 277 11.53 -10.18 -9.47
CA ALA A 277 11.86 -11.01 -10.63
C ALA A 277 11.81 -12.51 -10.31
N GLU A 278 12.34 -12.92 -9.16
CA GLU A 278 12.29 -14.31 -8.71
C GLU A 278 10.87 -14.73 -8.33
N SER A 279 10.15 -13.87 -7.60
CA SER A 279 8.74 -14.08 -7.27
C SER A 279 7.91 -14.29 -8.54
N ARG A 280 8.07 -13.43 -9.55
CA ARG A 280 7.35 -13.55 -10.83
C ARG A 280 7.61 -14.90 -11.48
N LYS A 281 8.86 -15.35 -11.50
CA LYS A 281 9.21 -16.65 -12.09
C LYS A 281 8.46 -17.81 -11.41
N GLU A 282 8.35 -17.78 -10.09
CA GLU A 282 7.63 -18.82 -9.34
C GLU A 282 6.11 -18.73 -9.53
N PHE A 283 5.53 -17.52 -9.55
CA PHE A 283 4.12 -17.33 -9.90
C PHE A 283 3.81 -17.74 -11.34
N GLN A 284 4.71 -17.49 -12.28
CA GLN A 284 4.57 -17.89 -13.66
C GLN A 284 4.61 -19.43 -13.81
N TYR A 285 5.48 -20.12 -13.08
CA TYR A 285 5.48 -21.58 -13.03
C TYR A 285 4.12 -22.12 -12.55
N LEU A 286 3.55 -21.52 -11.50
CA LEU A 286 2.23 -21.91 -10.99
C LEU A 286 1.12 -21.63 -12.01
N LEU A 287 1.19 -20.51 -12.73
CA LEU A 287 0.25 -20.16 -13.78
C LEU A 287 0.34 -21.10 -14.98
N GLU A 288 1.55 -21.53 -15.38
CA GLU A 288 1.75 -22.51 -16.45
C GLU A 288 1.13 -23.86 -16.10
N ALA A 289 1.20 -24.27 -14.83
CA ALA A 289 0.54 -25.48 -14.33
C ALA A 289 -1.00 -25.32 -14.26
N HIS A 290 -1.49 -24.10 -14.05
CA HIS A 290 -2.91 -23.78 -13.93
C HIS A 290 -3.32 -22.55 -14.77
N PRO A 291 -3.33 -22.65 -16.12
CA PRO A 291 -3.49 -21.48 -17.01
C PRO A 291 -4.81 -20.75 -16.89
N ALA A 292 -5.83 -21.42 -16.35
CA ALA A 292 -7.17 -20.89 -16.12
C ALA A 292 -7.34 -20.23 -14.74
N ASN A 293 -6.28 -20.08 -13.95
CA ASN A 293 -6.35 -19.45 -12.63
C ASN A 293 -6.22 -17.91 -12.74
N PRO A 294 -7.29 -17.13 -12.57
CA PRO A 294 -7.25 -15.68 -12.74
C PRO A 294 -6.45 -14.97 -11.64
N ASP A 295 -6.33 -15.54 -10.44
CA ASP A 295 -5.57 -14.94 -9.34
C ASP A 295 -4.06 -15.03 -9.58
N LEU A 296 -3.60 -16.13 -10.18
CA LEU A 296 -2.19 -16.29 -10.57
C LEU A 296 -1.83 -15.37 -11.73
N ALA A 297 -2.68 -15.26 -12.76
CA ALA A 297 -2.50 -14.32 -13.85
C ALA A 297 -2.41 -12.88 -13.34
N PHE A 298 -3.32 -12.49 -12.44
CA PHE A 298 -3.29 -11.18 -11.80
C PHE A 298 -2.01 -10.94 -10.99
N ALA A 299 -1.54 -11.93 -10.22
CA ALA A 299 -0.29 -11.81 -9.46
C ALA A 299 0.93 -11.59 -10.38
N VAL A 300 1.04 -12.35 -11.48
CA VAL A 300 2.10 -12.18 -12.49
C VAL A 300 2.02 -10.79 -13.14
N ALA A 301 0.79 -10.31 -13.42
CA ALA A 301 0.58 -8.97 -13.94
C ALA A 301 1.09 -7.89 -12.99
N MET A 302 0.71 -7.94 -11.70
CA MET A 302 1.13 -6.95 -10.69
C MET A 302 2.63 -6.93 -10.49
N LEU A 303 3.27 -8.10 -10.47
CA LEU A 303 4.72 -8.20 -10.42
C LEU A 303 5.39 -7.60 -11.67
N SER A 304 4.82 -7.83 -12.84
CA SER A 304 5.36 -7.28 -14.10
C SER A 304 5.20 -5.76 -14.15
N LEU A 305 4.05 -5.27 -13.69
CA LEU A 305 3.75 -3.86 -13.48
C LEU A 305 4.81 -3.21 -12.57
N GLU A 306 5.05 -3.79 -11.40
CA GLU A 306 6.06 -3.29 -10.44
C GLU A 306 7.47 -3.23 -11.05
N MET A 307 7.79 -4.13 -11.98
CA MET A 307 9.08 -4.13 -12.69
C MET A 307 9.12 -3.19 -13.91
N GLY A 308 8.02 -2.51 -14.25
CA GLY A 308 7.90 -1.68 -15.45
C GLY A 308 7.75 -2.48 -16.75
N ASP A 309 7.50 -3.79 -16.66
CA ASP A 309 7.30 -4.68 -17.80
C ASP A 309 5.84 -4.59 -18.27
N LEU A 310 5.52 -3.51 -18.99
CA LEU A 310 4.14 -3.15 -19.35
C LEU A 310 3.47 -4.16 -20.30
N GLU A 311 4.21 -4.75 -21.26
CA GLU A 311 3.65 -5.73 -22.19
C GLU A 311 3.27 -7.07 -21.52
N PRO A 312 4.16 -7.72 -20.73
CA PRO A 312 3.77 -8.89 -19.93
C PRO A 312 2.62 -8.61 -18.96
N ALA A 313 2.63 -7.42 -18.32
CA ALA A 313 1.56 -7.03 -17.41
C ALA A 313 0.19 -7.00 -18.11
N GLU A 314 0.12 -6.37 -19.28
CA GLU A 314 -1.14 -6.25 -20.02
C GLU A 314 -1.70 -7.61 -20.42
N ASN A 315 -0.85 -8.47 -21.00
CA ASN A 315 -1.25 -9.82 -21.41
C ASN A 315 -1.84 -10.61 -20.24
N GLN A 316 -1.23 -10.49 -19.07
CA GLN A 316 -1.66 -11.22 -17.87
C GLN A 316 -2.90 -10.62 -17.21
N LEU A 317 -3.10 -9.30 -17.28
CA LEU A 317 -4.37 -8.67 -16.88
C LEU A 317 -5.53 -9.13 -17.78
N ARG A 318 -5.30 -9.18 -19.11
CA ARG A 318 -6.30 -9.69 -20.06
C ARG A 318 -6.61 -11.16 -19.79
N GLN A 319 -5.59 -11.99 -19.57
CA GLN A 319 -5.78 -13.39 -19.20
C GLN A 319 -6.56 -13.56 -17.88
N ALA A 320 -6.35 -12.68 -16.88
CA ALA A 320 -7.11 -12.72 -15.64
C ALA A 320 -8.61 -12.42 -15.88
N LEU A 321 -8.94 -11.46 -16.74
CA LEU A 321 -10.32 -11.17 -17.14
C LEU A 321 -10.95 -12.34 -17.89
N ASP A 322 -10.26 -12.86 -18.91
CA ASP A 322 -10.76 -13.95 -19.76
C ASP A 322 -11.06 -15.23 -18.94
N ASN A 323 -10.32 -15.44 -17.84
CA ASN A 323 -10.51 -16.55 -16.91
C ASN A 323 -11.48 -16.25 -15.75
N GLY A 324 -12.24 -15.14 -15.80
CA GLY A 324 -13.31 -14.84 -14.86
C GLY A 324 -12.83 -14.37 -13.47
N LYS A 325 -11.81 -13.50 -13.41
CA LYS A 325 -11.43 -12.82 -12.16
C LYS A 325 -12.65 -12.13 -11.56
N LYS A 326 -13.01 -12.48 -10.31
CA LYS A 326 -14.21 -11.94 -9.64
C LYS A 326 -14.23 -10.42 -9.48
N ASP A 327 -13.06 -9.80 -9.41
CA ASP A 327 -12.89 -8.37 -9.18
C ASP A 327 -12.38 -7.71 -10.47
N GLU A 328 -13.26 -7.66 -11.48
CA GLU A 328 -12.93 -7.12 -12.80
C GLU A 328 -12.65 -5.62 -12.75
N ASP A 329 -13.35 -4.87 -11.89
CA ASP A 329 -13.15 -3.43 -11.67
C ASP A 329 -11.69 -3.11 -11.34
N THR A 330 -11.08 -3.88 -10.42
CA THR A 330 -9.65 -3.73 -10.10
C THR A 330 -8.76 -4.02 -11.30
N VAL A 331 -9.07 -5.04 -12.10
CA VAL A 331 -8.27 -5.38 -13.29
C VAL A 331 -8.38 -4.27 -14.35
N TYR A 332 -9.57 -3.74 -14.59
CA TYR A 332 -9.79 -2.62 -15.51
C TYR A 332 -9.11 -1.34 -15.04
N PHE A 333 -9.09 -1.06 -13.73
CA PHE A 333 -8.34 0.06 -13.19
C PHE A 333 -6.85 -0.04 -13.53
N TYR A 334 -6.22 -1.19 -13.30
CA TYR A 334 -4.81 -1.39 -13.63
C TYR A 334 -4.52 -1.39 -15.13
N LEU A 335 -5.43 -1.90 -15.96
CA LEU A 335 -5.33 -1.76 -17.43
C LEU A 335 -5.39 -0.29 -17.86
N GLY A 336 -6.21 0.52 -17.18
CA GLY A 336 -6.26 1.98 -17.37
C GLY A 336 -4.91 2.62 -17.07
N GLN A 337 -4.37 2.38 -15.87
CA GLN A 337 -3.07 2.94 -15.44
C GLN A 337 -1.92 2.51 -16.35
N LEU A 338 -1.92 1.24 -16.76
CA LEU A 338 -0.94 0.69 -17.69
C LEU A 338 -0.98 1.44 -19.03
N ASN A 339 -2.17 1.72 -19.56
CA ASN A 339 -2.32 2.46 -20.81
C ASN A 339 -1.94 3.94 -20.67
N GLU A 340 -2.20 4.58 -19.53
CA GLU A 340 -1.67 5.93 -19.25
C GLU A 340 -0.13 5.93 -19.24
N ALA A 341 0.50 4.92 -18.63
CA ALA A 341 1.96 4.78 -18.64
C ALA A 341 2.53 4.57 -20.06
N LYS A 342 1.76 3.93 -20.94
CA LYS A 342 2.05 3.81 -22.39
C LYS A 342 1.73 5.07 -23.20
N LYS A 343 1.18 6.12 -22.57
CA LYS A 343 0.67 7.34 -23.23
C LYS A 343 -0.46 7.06 -24.24
N ASN A 344 -1.25 6.02 -23.98
CA ASN A 344 -2.41 5.63 -24.76
C ASN A 344 -3.70 6.03 -24.02
N ASP A 345 -3.93 7.33 -23.91
CA ASP A 345 -5.01 7.92 -23.12
C ASP A 345 -6.40 7.45 -23.59
N ALA A 346 -6.55 7.20 -24.88
CA ALA A 346 -7.80 6.71 -25.47
C ALA A 346 -8.18 5.31 -24.94
N GLU A 347 -7.23 4.38 -24.87
CA GLU A 347 -7.46 3.04 -24.33
C GLU A 347 -7.55 3.07 -22.80
N ALA A 348 -6.77 3.93 -22.13
CA ALA A 348 -6.89 4.15 -20.70
C ALA A 348 -8.31 4.57 -20.29
N LEU A 349 -8.89 5.55 -21.00
CA LEU A 349 -10.27 5.97 -20.80
C LEU A 349 -11.28 4.85 -21.03
N GLN A 350 -11.08 3.97 -22.02
CA GLN A 350 -11.97 2.83 -22.24
C GLN A 350 -11.94 1.84 -21.07
N HIS A 351 -10.75 1.59 -20.49
CA HIS A 351 -10.63 0.72 -19.33
C HIS A 351 -11.22 1.35 -18.08
N TYR A 352 -10.94 2.63 -17.80
CA TYR A 352 -11.53 3.30 -16.64
C TYR A 352 -13.05 3.36 -16.68
N ARG A 353 -13.66 3.54 -17.87
CA ARG A 353 -15.13 3.49 -18.02
C ARG A 353 -15.76 2.15 -17.62
N LYS A 354 -14.98 1.06 -17.62
CA LYS A 354 -15.45 -0.25 -17.17
C LYS A 354 -15.39 -0.44 -15.65
N VAL A 355 -14.71 0.46 -14.94
CA VAL A 355 -14.68 0.49 -13.47
C VAL A 355 -15.95 1.17 -13.00
N GLN A 356 -16.93 0.39 -12.55
CA GLN A 356 -18.23 0.87 -12.08
C GLN A 356 -18.34 0.87 -10.55
N ASN A 357 -17.67 -0.08 -9.88
CA ASN A 357 -17.82 -0.32 -8.45
C ASN A 357 -16.46 -0.54 -7.77
N GLY A 358 -16.48 -0.76 -6.46
CA GLY A 358 -15.30 -1.12 -5.68
C GLY A 358 -14.44 0.08 -5.27
N GLU A 359 -13.30 -0.23 -4.64
CA GLU A 359 -12.39 0.78 -4.04
C GLU A 359 -11.74 1.68 -5.10
N HIS A 360 -11.63 1.20 -6.34
CA HIS A 360 -11.00 1.91 -7.45
C HIS A 360 -11.93 2.82 -8.25
N ALA A 361 -13.25 2.73 -8.08
CA ALA A 361 -14.20 3.52 -8.87
C ALA A 361 -13.98 5.04 -8.73
N TYR A 362 -13.76 5.51 -7.50
CA TYR A 362 -13.48 6.93 -7.23
C TYR A 362 -12.20 7.40 -7.95
N ALA A 363 -11.13 6.61 -7.86
CA ALA A 363 -9.86 6.94 -8.49
C ALA A 363 -9.95 6.89 -10.02
N ALA A 364 -10.65 5.89 -10.59
CA ALA A 364 -10.87 5.77 -12.03
C ALA A 364 -11.58 6.99 -12.61
N HIS A 365 -12.68 7.46 -11.99
CA HIS A 365 -13.39 8.64 -12.47
C HIS A 365 -12.56 9.93 -12.40
N LEU A 366 -11.73 10.09 -11.36
CA LEU A 366 -10.77 11.20 -11.29
C LEU A 366 -9.77 11.15 -12.45
N ARG A 367 -9.20 9.98 -12.75
CA ARG A 367 -8.30 9.82 -13.91
C ARG A 367 -9.02 10.12 -15.22
N MET A 368 -10.26 9.66 -15.38
CA MET A 368 -11.07 9.97 -16.56
C MET A 368 -11.30 11.46 -16.76
N ALA A 369 -11.58 12.20 -15.68
CA ALA A 369 -11.77 13.64 -15.75
C ALA A 369 -10.47 14.36 -16.20
N VAL A 370 -9.33 13.98 -15.63
CA VAL A 370 -8.03 14.56 -15.99
C VAL A 370 -7.69 14.27 -17.46
N LEU A 371 -7.81 13.02 -17.90
CA LEU A 371 -7.51 12.63 -19.28
C LEU A 371 -8.44 13.31 -20.30
N ALA A 372 -9.73 13.43 -19.97
CA ALA A 372 -10.68 14.13 -20.84
C ALA A 372 -10.34 15.62 -20.97
N ALA A 373 -9.97 16.28 -19.87
CA ALA A 373 -9.56 17.69 -19.89
C ALA A 373 -8.26 17.93 -20.66
N GLN A 374 -7.26 17.05 -20.51
CA GLN A 374 -6.01 17.10 -21.27
C GLN A 374 -6.24 16.92 -22.78
N SER A 375 -7.26 16.16 -23.15
CA SER A 375 -7.71 15.98 -24.54
C SER A 375 -8.56 17.16 -25.06
N GLY A 376 -8.76 18.20 -24.26
CA GLY A 376 -9.57 19.39 -24.61
C GLY A 376 -11.07 19.23 -24.36
N ASN A 377 -11.53 18.08 -23.86
CA ASN A 377 -12.95 17.77 -23.64
C ASN A 377 -13.38 18.12 -22.21
N LEU A 378 -13.37 19.42 -21.88
CA LEU A 378 -13.66 19.91 -20.53
C LEU A 378 -15.08 19.55 -20.05
N ASP A 379 -16.09 19.59 -20.92
CA ASP A 379 -17.46 19.26 -20.54
C ASP A 379 -17.60 17.79 -20.14
N GLU A 380 -16.94 16.88 -20.85
CA GLU A 380 -16.88 15.46 -20.52
C GLU A 380 -16.15 15.24 -19.19
N ALA A 381 -15.02 15.94 -18.99
CA ALA A 381 -14.26 15.89 -17.75
C ALA A 381 -15.12 16.25 -16.52
N ARG A 382 -15.88 17.34 -16.63
CA ARG A 382 -16.78 17.79 -15.55
C ARG A 382 -17.93 16.83 -15.34
N ALA A 383 -18.49 16.26 -16.41
CA ALA A 383 -19.54 15.25 -16.29
C ALA A 383 -19.06 14.03 -15.47
N TYR A 384 -17.83 13.55 -15.68
CA TYR A 384 -17.26 12.46 -14.87
C TYR A 384 -17.14 12.81 -13.38
N LEU A 385 -16.68 14.03 -13.06
CA LEU A 385 -16.60 14.48 -11.67
C LEU A 385 -17.98 14.56 -11.00
N HIS A 386 -19.00 15.06 -11.71
CA HIS A 386 -20.36 15.20 -11.18
C HIS A 386 -21.10 13.88 -11.01
N GLN A 387 -20.78 12.87 -11.83
CA GLN A 387 -21.32 11.52 -11.69
C GLN A 387 -20.64 10.73 -10.55
N THR A 388 -19.48 11.19 -10.07
CA THR A 388 -18.74 10.52 -9.00
C THR A 388 -19.39 10.78 -7.65
N THR A 389 -19.79 9.72 -6.94
CA THR A 389 -20.34 9.84 -5.59
C THR A 389 -19.21 9.76 -4.54
N PRO A 390 -18.89 10.82 -3.80
CA PRO A 390 -17.89 10.78 -2.75
C PRO A 390 -18.41 10.02 -1.52
N GLN A 391 -17.59 9.14 -0.94
CA GLN A 391 -17.91 8.37 0.27
C GLN A 391 -17.69 9.15 1.56
N ASN A 392 -16.85 10.18 1.53
CA ASN A 392 -16.53 11.01 2.69
C ASN A 392 -16.23 12.47 2.27
N ASN A 393 -16.07 13.35 3.26
CA ASN A 393 -15.82 14.78 3.00
C ASN A 393 -14.47 15.04 2.33
N GLN A 394 -13.44 14.23 2.60
CA GLN A 394 -12.14 14.35 1.94
C GLN A 394 -12.27 14.12 0.43
N GLN A 395 -12.97 13.07 0.01
CA GLN A 395 -13.26 12.80 -1.40
C GLN A 395 -14.11 13.89 -2.04
N ARG A 396 -15.08 14.46 -1.31
CA ARG A 396 -15.90 15.58 -1.79
C ARG A 396 -15.04 16.82 -2.06
N VAL A 397 -14.15 17.16 -1.14
CA VAL A 397 -13.19 18.28 -1.30
C VAL A 397 -12.30 18.04 -2.51
N GLN A 398 -11.74 16.84 -2.64
CA GLN A 398 -10.87 16.51 -3.76
C GLN A 398 -11.60 16.62 -5.12
N LEU A 399 -12.85 16.19 -5.23
CA LEU A 399 -13.63 16.37 -6.48
C LEU A 399 -13.81 17.85 -6.84
N LEU A 400 -14.17 18.69 -5.86
CA LEU A 400 -14.36 20.12 -6.06
C LEU A 400 -13.06 20.82 -6.46
N LEU A 401 -11.95 20.51 -5.78
CA LEU A 401 -10.63 21.07 -6.09
C LEU A 401 -10.14 20.61 -7.47
N THR A 402 -10.33 19.34 -7.83
CA THR A 402 -10.01 18.84 -9.16
C THR A 402 -10.83 19.59 -10.22
N GLU A 403 -12.15 19.73 -10.05
CA GLU A 403 -12.99 20.44 -11.02
C GLU A 403 -12.57 21.90 -11.20
N ALA A 404 -12.33 22.61 -10.09
CA ALA A 404 -11.88 24.00 -10.11
C ALA A 404 -10.52 24.15 -10.79
N GLN A 405 -9.59 23.21 -10.58
CA GLN A 405 -8.29 23.19 -11.25
C GLN A 405 -8.43 23.00 -12.76
N LEU A 406 -9.26 22.04 -13.20
CA LEU A 406 -9.51 21.82 -14.64
C LEU A 406 -10.12 23.07 -15.31
N LEU A 407 -11.06 23.73 -14.64
CA LEU A 407 -11.65 24.99 -15.10
C LEU A 407 -10.62 26.13 -15.16
N ARG A 408 -9.72 26.22 -14.17
CA ARG A 408 -8.64 27.21 -14.12
C ARG A 408 -7.66 27.03 -15.27
N GLU A 409 -7.24 25.80 -15.55
CA GLU A 409 -6.35 25.46 -16.68
C GLU A 409 -7.00 25.83 -18.03
N ALA A 410 -8.32 25.63 -18.14
CA ALA A 410 -9.12 26.08 -19.28
C ALA A 410 -9.39 27.60 -19.31
N LYS A 411 -8.77 28.39 -18.43
CA LYS A 411 -8.93 29.85 -18.28
C LYS A 411 -10.36 30.30 -17.93
N GLN A 412 -11.17 29.42 -17.33
CA GLN A 412 -12.54 29.71 -16.90
C GLN A 412 -12.60 30.03 -15.39
N GLY A 413 -11.89 31.09 -14.97
CA GLY A 413 -11.75 31.46 -13.56
C GLY A 413 -13.06 31.71 -12.82
N GLU A 414 -14.04 32.39 -13.44
CA GLU A 414 -15.35 32.63 -12.82
C GLU A 414 -16.11 31.31 -12.61
N ALA A 415 -16.07 30.39 -13.56
CA ALA A 415 -16.72 29.08 -13.41
C ALA A 415 -16.07 28.25 -12.29
N ALA A 416 -14.73 28.26 -12.21
CA ALA A 416 -13.99 27.61 -11.14
C ALA A 416 -14.38 28.17 -9.76
N TYR A 417 -14.51 29.50 -9.66
CA TYR A 417 -14.97 30.18 -8.45
C TYR A 417 -16.36 29.72 -8.02
N GLN A 418 -17.32 29.66 -8.97
CA GLN A 418 -18.69 29.23 -8.69
C GLN A 418 -18.76 27.78 -8.20
N VAL A 419 -17.92 26.87 -8.73
CA VAL A 419 -17.87 25.48 -8.25
C VAL A 419 -17.47 25.42 -6.77
N LEU A 420 -16.41 26.14 -6.38
CA LEU A 420 -15.94 26.10 -5.00
C LEU A 420 -16.88 26.82 -4.02
N ILE A 421 -17.52 27.93 -4.43
CA ILE A 421 -18.47 28.63 -3.57
C ILE A 421 -19.70 27.76 -3.25
N GLN A 422 -20.21 27.03 -4.24
CA GLN A 422 -21.28 26.04 -4.03
C GLN A 422 -20.81 24.87 -3.14
N GLY A 423 -19.55 24.47 -3.26
CA GLY A 423 -18.92 23.50 -2.37
C GLY A 423 -18.89 23.97 -0.91
N LEU A 424 -18.60 25.25 -0.68
CA LEU A 424 -18.55 25.87 0.63
C LEU A 424 -19.93 25.98 1.30
N GLU A 425 -21.04 25.98 0.57
CA GLU A 425 -22.38 25.88 1.18
C GLU A 425 -22.53 24.59 2.01
N LYS A 426 -21.89 23.50 1.57
CA LYS A 426 -21.91 22.19 2.25
C LYS A 426 -20.75 22.01 3.24
N LEU A 427 -19.62 22.66 2.98
CA LEU A 427 -18.39 22.54 3.77
C LEU A 427 -17.85 23.92 4.17
N PRO A 428 -18.61 24.72 4.97
CA PRO A 428 -18.38 26.16 5.13
C PRO A 428 -17.12 26.55 5.89
N ILE A 429 -16.45 25.60 6.54
CA ILE A 429 -15.26 25.83 7.37
C ILE A 429 -14.07 24.97 6.94
N HIS A 430 -14.09 24.42 5.72
CA HIS A 430 -12.98 23.59 5.24
C HIS A 430 -11.80 24.47 4.77
N PRO A 431 -10.62 24.44 5.43
CA PRO A 431 -9.54 25.40 5.16
C PRO A 431 -9.08 25.39 3.70
N ASN A 432 -8.86 24.22 3.11
CA ASN A 432 -8.37 24.12 1.73
C ASN A 432 -9.39 24.65 0.69
N LEU A 433 -10.70 24.51 0.96
CA LEU A 433 -11.73 25.03 0.05
C LEU A 433 -11.82 26.55 0.19
N LEU A 434 -11.77 27.08 1.41
CA LEU A 434 -11.76 28.51 1.66
C LEU A 434 -10.53 29.17 1.02
N TYR A 435 -9.35 28.55 1.18
CA TYR A 435 -8.11 29.03 0.57
C TYR A 435 -8.20 29.03 -0.96
N ALA A 436 -8.53 27.90 -1.57
CA ALA A 436 -8.65 27.80 -3.03
C ALA A 436 -9.71 28.74 -3.61
N THR A 437 -10.86 28.88 -2.93
CA THR A 437 -11.92 29.82 -3.32
C THR A 437 -11.45 31.26 -3.27
N GLY A 438 -10.77 31.64 -2.18
CA GLY A 438 -10.20 32.97 -2.03
C GLY A 438 -9.19 33.29 -3.14
N MET A 439 -8.26 32.38 -3.42
CA MET A 439 -7.28 32.57 -4.50
C MET A 439 -7.95 32.77 -5.87
N LEU A 440 -9.02 32.03 -6.16
CA LEU A 440 -9.82 32.25 -7.38
C LEU A 440 -10.54 33.60 -7.35
N ALA A 441 -11.09 34.01 -6.20
CA ALA A 441 -11.73 35.31 -6.03
C ALA A 441 -10.75 36.46 -6.33
N ASP A 442 -9.50 36.33 -5.89
CA ASP A 442 -8.47 37.32 -6.15
C ASP A 442 -8.12 37.41 -7.64
N GLN A 443 -7.95 36.25 -8.29
CA GLN A 443 -7.67 36.14 -9.72
C GLN A 443 -8.76 36.80 -10.60
N ILE A 444 -10.02 36.79 -10.17
CA ILE A 444 -11.16 37.39 -10.88
C ILE A 444 -11.54 38.80 -10.39
N GLY A 445 -10.73 39.42 -9.51
CA GLY A 445 -10.93 40.80 -9.05
C GLY A 445 -11.92 40.98 -7.89
N LYS A 446 -12.37 39.91 -7.25
CA LYS A 446 -13.27 39.94 -6.07
C LYS A 446 -12.48 40.07 -4.77
N HIS A 447 -11.73 41.16 -4.63
CA HIS A 447 -10.76 41.35 -3.54
C HIS A 447 -11.38 41.36 -2.14
N GLY A 448 -12.60 41.88 -1.99
CA GLY A 448 -13.32 41.85 -0.71
C GLY A 448 -13.67 40.43 -0.27
N GLU A 449 -14.09 39.57 -1.21
CA GLU A 449 -14.40 38.16 -0.94
C GLU A 449 -13.10 37.37 -0.65
N PHE A 450 -12.02 37.63 -1.39
CA PHE A 450 -10.69 37.08 -1.09
C PHE A 450 -10.27 37.36 0.35
N GLU A 451 -10.32 38.62 0.79
CA GLU A 451 -9.91 39.00 2.14
C GLU A 451 -10.77 38.29 3.21
N GLN A 452 -12.08 38.25 3.03
CA GLN A 452 -12.98 37.56 3.95
C GLN A 452 -12.62 36.06 4.08
N MET A 453 -12.33 35.41 2.96
CA MET A 453 -11.96 33.99 2.96
C MET A 453 -10.60 33.75 3.61
N MET A 454 -9.57 34.56 3.32
CA MET A 454 -8.24 34.41 3.94
C MET A 454 -8.30 34.63 5.45
N ARG A 455 -9.04 35.65 5.92
CA ARG A 455 -9.23 35.89 7.36
C ARG A 455 -9.91 34.71 8.04
N LYS A 456 -10.91 34.11 7.39
CA LYS A 456 -11.59 32.92 7.90
C LYS A 456 -10.69 31.69 7.93
N VAL A 457 -9.81 31.49 6.93
CA VAL A 457 -8.78 30.43 6.98
C VAL A 457 -7.86 30.64 8.17
N ILE A 458 -7.36 31.86 8.38
CA ILE A 458 -6.49 32.22 9.51
C ILE A 458 -7.19 31.98 10.86
N GLU A 459 -8.48 32.29 10.97
CA GLU A 459 -9.27 32.05 12.18
C GLU A 459 -9.40 30.55 12.49
N ILE A 460 -9.67 29.72 11.46
CA ILE A 460 -9.87 28.28 11.60
C ILE A 460 -8.54 27.55 11.83
N GLN A 461 -7.50 27.98 11.12
CA GLN A 461 -6.18 27.36 11.13
C GLN A 461 -5.09 28.44 11.30
N PRO A 462 -4.77 28.83 12.54
CA PRO A 462 -3.83 29.92 12.84
C PRO A 462 -2.37 29.66 12.44
N ASP A 463 -2.01 28.43 12.08
CA ASP A 463 -0.69 28.02 11.61
C ASP A 463 -0.61 27.89 10.07
N TYR A 464 -1.65 28.29 9.33
CA TYR A 464 -1.70 28.22 7.86
C TYR A 464 -0.89 29.37 7.21
N ALA A 465 0.43 29.22 7.11
CA ALA A 465 1.36 30.23 6.64
C ALA A 465 0.94 30.90 5.31
N GLN A 466 0.45 30.11 4.35
CA GLN A 466 0.10 30.59 3.01
C GLN A 466 -1.09 31.55 3.00
N ALA A 467 -2.01 31.44 3.96
CA ALA A 467 -3.16 32.33 4.05
C ALA A 467 -2.75 33.71 4.59
N TYR A 468 -1.83 33.75 5.56
CA TYR A 468 -1.19 34.99 6.00
C TYR A 468 -0.38 35.62 4.87
N ASN A 469 0.39 34.81 4.12
CA ASN A 469 1.19 35.30 3.02
C ASN A 469 0.32 35.89 1.91
N ALA A 470 -0.67 35.14 1.43
CA ALA A 470 -1.55 35.58 0.36
C ALA A 470 -2.26 36.88 0.74
N LEU A 471 -2.84 36.97 1.94
CA LEU A 471 -3.51 38.19 2.40
C LEU A 471 -2.53 39.35 2.53
N GLY A 472 -1.39 39.12 3.19
CA GLY A 472 -0.38 40.15 3.41
C GLY A 472 0.20 40.69 2.11
N TYR A 473 0.60 39.79 1.20
CA TYR A 473 1.11 40.14 -0.13
C TYR A 473 0.07 40.91 -0.95
N SER A 474 -1.19 40.48 -0.97
CA SER A 474 -2.26 41.15 -1.71
C SER A 474 -2.47 42.62 -1.25
N LEU A 475 -2.39 42.88 0.06
CA LEU A 475 -2.45 44.23 0.62
C LEU A 475 -1.22 45.07 0.22
N LEU A 476 -0.03 44.49 0.35
CA LEU A 476 1.23 45.15 0.00
C LEU A 476 1.28 45.49 -1.49
N ASP A 477 0.90 44.55 -2.36
CA ASP A 477 0.96 44.74 -3.80
C ASP A 477 0.02 45.85 -4.28
N ARG A 478 -1.19 45.93 -3.72
CA ARG A 478 -2.14 47.03 -3.99
C ARG A 478 -1.79 48.35 -3.32
N ASN A 479 -0.72 48.37 -2.53
CA ASN A 479 -0.28 49.51 -1.74
C ASN A 479 -1.35 49.96 -0.70
N GLU A 480 -2.07 49.00 -0.12
CA GLU A 480 -3.15 49.20 0.85
C GLU A 480 -2.75 48.67 2.24
N ARG A 481 -3.09 49.39 3.32
CA ARG A 481 -2.88 48.94 4.71
C ARG A 481 -1.49 48.31 4.94
N ILE A 482 -0.44 48.97 4.45
CA ILE A 482 0.94 48.44 4.41
C ILE A 482 1.41 47.88 5.75
N GLU A 483 1.13 48.55 6.86
CA GLU A 483 1.51 48.08 8.19
C GLU A 483 0.83 46.75 8.57
N GLU A 484 -0.43 46.56 8.18
CA GLU A 484 -1.13 45.29 8.37
C GLU A 484 -0.55 44.21 7.46
N GLY A 485 -0.36 44.55 6.16
CA GLY A 485 0.25 43.66 5.19
C GLY A 485 1.61 43.13 5.67
N MET A 486 2.45 44.03 6.21
CA MET A 486 3.75 43.68 6.78
C MET A 486 3.61 42.71 7.97
N ARG A 487 2.73 42.98 8.94
CA ARG A 487 2.52 42.07 10.08
C ARG A 487 2.07 40.67 9.63
N LEU A 488 1.25 40.60 8.57
CA LEU A 488 0.75 39.34 8.03
C LEU A 488 1.88 38.55 7.34
N VAL A 489 2.68 39.17 6.47
CA VAL A 489 3.81 38.46 5.83
C VAL A 489 4.91 38.12 6.82
N GLU A 490 5.14 38.93 7.87
CA GLU A 490 6.05 38.58 8.97
C GLU A 490 5.54 37.36 9.75
N LYS A 491 4.23 37.29 10.01
CA LYS A 491 3.62 36.12 10.64
C LYS A 491 3.73 34.89 9.75
N ALA A 492 3.51 35.04 8.44
CA ALA A 492 3.74 33.97 7.47
C ALA A 492 5.20 33.49 7.52
N ASN A 493 6.16 34.41 7.54
CA ASN A 493 7.59 34.11 7.61
C ASN A 493 8.00 33.50 8.96
N GLN A 494 7.26 33.74 10.06
CA GLN A 494 7.49 33.02 11.31
C GLN A 494 7.01 31.57 11.23
N LEU A 495 5.95 31.30 10.46
CA LEU A 495 5.37 29.96 10.30
C LEU A 495 6.10 29.14 9.23
N ALA A 496 6.59 29.80 8.17
CA ALA A 496 7.32 29.22 7.05
C ALA A 496 8.52 30.12 6.66
N PRO A 497 9.59 30.16 7.48
CA PRO A 497 10.73 31.07 7.30
C PRO A 497 11.57 30.81 6.06
N ASP A 498 11.48 29.60 5.51
CA ASP A 498 12.27 29.13 4.36
C ASP A 498 11.43 29.10 3.06
N ASP A 499 10.14 29.49 3.11
CA ASP A 499 9.31 29.59 1.91
C ASP A 499 9.71 30.84 1.10
N SER A 500 10.36 30.63 -0.05
CA SER A 500 10.84 31.70 -0.92
C SER A 500 9.76 32.71 -1.33
N ALA A 501 8.51 32.29 -1.52
CA ALA A 501 7.40 33.20 -1.86
C ALA A 501 6.99 34.06 -0.65
N VAL A 502 7.12 33.52 0.56
CA VAL A 502 6.89 34.27 1.81
C VAL A 502 8.02 35.25 2.06
N ILE A 503 9.27 34.83 1.88
CA ILE A 503 10.45 35.70 1.99
C ILE A 503 10.36 36.84 0.96
N ASP A 504 9.96 36.53 -0.28
CA ASP A 504 9.71 37.51 -1.34
C ASP A 504 8.66 38.53 -0.90
N SER A 505 7.53 38.06 -0.37
CA SER A 505 6.45 38.92 0.12
C SER A 505 6.89 39.83 1.27
N VAL A 506 7.76 39.34 2.19
CA VAL A 506 8.38 40.17 3.23
C VAL A 506 9.33 41.21 2.62
N GLY A 507 10.14 40.81 1.63
CA GLY A 507 11.02 41.70 0.89
C GLY A 507 10.25 42.80 0.17
N TRP A 508 9.15 42.46 -0.48
CA TRP A 508 8.21 43.38 -1.10
C TRP A 508 7.55 44.31 -0.08
N GLY A 509 7.23 43.80 1.11
CA GLY A 509 6.74 44.60 2.24
C GLY A 509 7.74 45.67 2.68
N TYR A 510 9.02 45.31 2.83
CA TYR A 510 10.06 46.28 3.15
C TYR A 510 10.27 47.32 2.04
N TYR A 511 10.09 46.95 0.78
CA TYR A 511 10.11 47.90 -0.34
C TYR A 511 8.97 48.92 -0.22
N ARG A 512 7.75 48.46 0.04
CA ARG A 512 6.58 49.33 0.26
C ARG A 512 6.73 50.25 1.47
N LEU A 513 7.46 49.82 2.50
CA LEU A 513 7.83 50.65 3.65
C LEU A 513 8.99 51.63 3.38
N GLY A 514 9.56 51.63 2.17
CA GLY A 514 10.69 52.47 1.78
C GLY A 514 12.06 51.99 2.30
N ASN A 515 12.13 50.79 2.91
CA ASN A 515 13.38 50.22 3.41
C ASN A 515 14.04 49.34 2.34
N LEU A 516 14.69 49.98 1.37
CA LEU A 516 15.31 49.31 0.23
C LEU A 516 16.40 48.31 0.65
N SER A 517 17.22 48.63 1.66
CA SER A 517 18.31 47.76 2.09
C SER A 517 17.81 46.43 2.67
N LYS A 518 16.80 46.47 3.56
CA LYS A 518 16.17 45.24 4.08
C LYS A 518 15.40 44.51 2.98
N SER A 519 14.72 45.24 2.10
CA SER A 519 14.04 44.63 0.96
C SER A 519 14.99 43.80 0.11
N LEU A 520 16.16 44.36 -0.25
CA LEU A 520 17.17 43.63 -1.01
C LEU A 520 17.74 42.42 -0.27
N GLU A 521 17.89 42.47 1.05
CA GLU A 521 18.31 41.31 1.85
C GLU A 521 17.33 40.14 1.68
N PHE A 522 16.04 40.40 1.87
CA PHE A 522 14.98 39.40 1.73
C PHE A 522 14.80 38.96 0.28
N LEU A 523 14.70 39.88 -0.68
CA LEU A 523 14.49 39.55 -2.10
C LEU A 523 15.67 38.80 -2.73
N ARG A 524 16.91 39.11 -2.33
CA ARG A 524 18.08 38.31 -2.77
C ARG A 524 18.04 36.92 -2.18
N ARG A 525 17.63 36.77 -0.91
CA ARG A 525 17.48 35.47 -0.27
C ARG A 525 16.39 34.66 -0.97
N ALA A 526 15.22 35.25 -1.19
CA ALA A 526 14.11 34.66 -1.93
C ALA A 526 14.54 34.23 -3.34
N TYR A 527 15.21 35.11 -4.10
CA TYR A 527 15.65 34.80 -5.47
C TYR A 527 16.76 33.76 -5.53
N SER A 528 17.63 33.71 -4.52
CA SER A 528 18.71 32.71 -4.46
C SER A 528 18.18 31.32 -4.11
N ALA A 529 17.14 31.27 -3.28
CA ALA A 529 16.46 30.05 -2.89
C ALA A 529 15.56 29.54 -4.03
N ASN A 530 14.72 30.41 -4.60
CA ASN A 530 13.93 30.13 -5.80
C ASN A 530 14.07 31.27 -6.85
N PRO A 531 14.80 31.05 -7.96
CA PRO A 531 14.94 32.01 -9.07
C PRO A 531 13.67 32.19 -9.93
N ASP A 532 12.51 32.28 -9.28
CA ASP A 532 11.20 32.42 -9.92
C ASP A 532 11.05 33.79 -10.63
N PRO A 533 10.35 33.88 -11.77
CA PRO A 533 10.17 35.13 -12.50
C PRO A 533 9.46 36.26 -11.74
N GLU A 534 8.55 35.95 -10.80
CA GLU A 534 7.88 36.96 -9.97
C GLU A 534 8.86 37.55 -8.96
N ILE A 535 9.66 36.70 -8.31
CA ILE A 535 10.74 37.12 -7.40
C ILE A 535 11.81 37.91 -8.16
N ALA A 536 12.14 37.48 -9.39
CA ALA A 536 13.05 38.21 -10.27
C ALA A 536 12.51 39.60 -10.61
N ALA A 537 11.20 39.71 -10.86
CA ALA A 537 10.53 40.97 -11.12
C ALA A 537 10.68 41.91 -9.93
N HIS A 538 10.31 41.46 -8.72
CA HIS A 538 10.44 42.25 -7.49
C HIS A 538 11.89 42.64 -7.19
N LEU A 539 12.82 41.67 -7.20
CA LEU A 539 14.24 41.94 -6.94
C LEU A 539 14.79 42.95 -7.93
N GLY A 540 14.51 42.80 -9.22
CA GLY A 540 14.95 43.75 -10.22
C GLY A 540 14.35 45.15 -9.99
N GLU A 541 13.07 45.25 -9.61
CA GLU A 541 12.42 46.54 -9.34
C GLU A 541 13.08 47.25 -8.15
N VAL A 542 13.38 46.52 -7.08
CA VAL A 542 14.04 47.06 -5.90
C VAL A 542 15.51 47.41 -6.18
N LEU A 543 16.25 46.59 -6.94
CA LEU A 543 17.60 46.90 -7.40
C LEU A 543 17.62 48.18 -8.23
N TRP A 544 16.63 48.35 -9.10
CA TRP A 544 16.49 49.55 -9.91
C TRP A 544 16.23 50.79 -9.05
N ALA A 545 15.32 50.68 -8.08
CA ALA A 545 15.01 51.76 -7.13
C ALA A 545 16.20 52.09 -6.21
N HIS A 546 17.00 51.09 -5.84
CA HIS A 546 18.23 51.25 -5.05
C HIS A 546 19.38 51.90 -5.85
N GLY A 547 19.34 51.82 -7.19
CA GLY A 547 20.34 52.40 -8.09
C GLY A 547 21.24 51.38 -8.79
N ASP A 548 21.15 50.10 -8.44
CA ASP A 548 21.93 48.98 -8.99
C ASP A 548 21.36 48.49 -10.34
N ARG A 549 21.19 49.42 -11.28
CA ARG A 549 20.45 49.20 -12.53
C ARG A 549 21.04 48.12 -13.43
N GLU A 550 22.35 47.97 -13.45
CA GLU A 550 23.02 46.91 -14.24
C GLU A 550 22.65 45.52 -13.72
N GLN A 551 22.60 45.35 -12.40
CA GLN A 551 22.20 44.09 -11.79
C GLN A 551 20.71 43.82 -11.99
N ALA A 552 19.86 44.84 -11.88
CA ALA A 552 18.43 44.72 -12.20
C ALA A 552 18.20 44.21 -13.64
N GLN A 553 18.86 44.82 -14.62
CA GLN A 553 18.79 44.41 -16.02
C GLN A 553 19.28 42.98 -16.23
N LYS A 554 20.33 42.57 -15.52
CA LYS A 554 20.84 41.20 -15.58
C LYS A 554 19.82 40.20 -15.03
N ILE A 555 19.26 40.45 -13.84
CA ILE A 555 18.27 39.57 -13.19
C ILE A 555 17.05 39.39 -14.10
N TRP A 556 16.47 40.49 -14.61
CA TRP A 556 15.34 40.39 -15.53
C TRP A 556 15.71 39.71 -16.85
N GLY A 557 16.89 40.00 -17.40
CA GLY A 557 17.35 39.41 -18.66
C GLY A 557 17.56 37.90 -18.56
N ASP A 558 18.13 37.42 -17.45
CA ASP A 558 18.32 35.99 -17.21
C ASP A 558 17.00 35.28 -16.91
N SER A 559 16.10 35.95 -16.17
CA SER A 559 14.74 35.45 -15.93
C SER A 559 13.88 35.39 -17.20
N LEU A 560 14.01 36.37 -18.11
CA LEU A 560 13.26 36.40 -19.37
C LEU A 560 13.75 35.35 -20.38
N LYS A 561 15.06 35.02 -20.37
CA LYS A 561 15.60 33.93 -21.19
C LYS A 561 15.05 32.57 -20.79
N SER A 562 14.87 32.35 -19.49
CA SER A 562 14.34 31.09 -18.94
C SER A 562 12.82 31.03 -19.00
N HIS A 563 12.13 32.17 -18.92
CA HIS A 563 10.67 32.27 -18.86
C HIS A 563 10.13 33.38 -19.78
N PRO A 564 10.24 33.22 -21.12
CA PRO A 564 9.94 34.28 -22.08
C PRO A 564 8.48 34.75 -22.06
N ASP A 565 7.56 33.86 -21.69
CA ASP A 565 6.11 34.10 -21.71
C ASP A 565 5.54 34.54 -20.35
N ASN A 566 6.39 34.78 -19.34
CA ASN A 566 5.90 35.18 -18.02
C ASN A 566 5.34 36.62 -18.02
N THR A 567 4.04 36.75 -17.78
CA THR A 567 3.31 38.03 -17.89
C THR A 567 3.66 39.04 -16.79
N VAL A 568 4.00 38.58 -15.57
CA VAL A 568 4.35 39.46 -14.44
C VAL A 568 5.69 40.14 -14.70
N LEU A 569 6.69 39.37 -15.11
CA LEU A 569 8.01 39.88 -15.49
C LEU A 569 7.94 40.86 -16.68
N GLN A 570 7.14 40.54 -17.70
CA GLN A 570 6.92 41.43 -18.84
C GLN A 570 6.25 42.76 -18.41
N ALA A 571 5.27 42.70 -17.51
CA ALA A 571 4.58 43.88 -17.00
C ALA A 571 5.51 44.80 -16.18
N ALA A 572 6.38 44.23 -15.34
CA ALA A 572 7.39 44.97 -14.58
C ALA A 572 8.35 45.74 -15.51
N LEU A 573 8.85 45.07 -16.55
CA LEU A 573 9.73 45.68 -17.55
C LEU A 573 9.04 46.82 -18.33
N MET A 574 7.76 46.65 -18.71
CA MET A 574 7.00 47.70 -19.39
C MET A 574 6.78 48.94 -18.50
N ARG A 575 6.48 48.76 -17.21
CA ARG A 575 6.31 49.88 -16.26
C ARG A 575 7.58 50.73 -16.18
N LEU A 576 8.76 50.10 -16.17
CA LEU A 576 10.03 50.80 -16.08
C LEU A 576 10.47 51.46 -17.39
N ALA A 577 10.19 50.84 -18.54
CA ALA A 577 10.39 51.48 -19.83
C ALA A 577 9.56 52.78 -19.95
N SER A 578 8.34 52.75 -19.42
CA SER A 578 7.45 53.92 -19.34
C SER A 578 7.99 55.01 -18.41
N ALA A 579 8.55 54.64 -17.25
CA ALA A 579 9.18 55.56 -16.30
C ALA A 579 10.48 56.19 -16.82
N LEU A 580 11.27 55.45 -17.60
CA LEU A 580 12.49 55.93 -18.27
C LEU A 580 12.19 57.03 -19.29
N VAL A 581 11.11 56.91 -20.06
CA VAL A 581 10.65 57.96 -20.99
C VAL A 581 10.26 59.24 -20.24
N ALA A 582 9.73 59.11 -19.02
CA ALA A 582 9.41 60.26 -18.16
C ALA A 582 10.67 60.89 -17.51
N LEU A 583 11.71 60.11 -17.21
CA LEU A 583 12.96 60.58 -16.59
C LEU A 583 13.94 61.26 -17.56
N VAL A 584 13.87 60.98 -18.87
CA VAL A 584 14.66 61.70 -19.90
C VAL A 584 14.30 63.21 -19.97
N LEU A 585 13.19 63.63 -19.35
CA LEU A 585 12.81 65.03 -19.22
C LEU A 585 13.41 65.75 -17.99
N ALA A 586 14.17 65.07 -17.12
CA ALA A 586 14.67 65.68 -15.87
C ALA A 586 16.09 65.22 -15.46
N GLY A 587 17.11 66.00 -15.85
CA GLY A 587 18.13 66.50 -14.92
C GLY A 587 19.37 65.65 -14.58
N CYS A 588 20.54 66.21 -14.89
CA CYS A 588 21.89 65.82 -14.46
C CYS A 588 22.14 65.99 -12.95
N ALA A 589 22.87 65.07 -12.29
CA ALA A 589 23.82 65.36 -11.20
C ALA A 589 24.58 64.09 -10.74
N THR A 590 25.77 64.32 -10.18
CA THR A 590 26.94 63.44 -10.01
C THR A 590 26.95 62.50 -8.78
N SER A 591 27.72 61.41 -8.93
CA SER A 591 27.94 60.27 -8.01
C SER A 591 29.00 60.52 -6.91
N PRO A 592 28.97 59.74 -5.80
CA PRO A 592 30.21 59.23 -5.23
C PRO A 592 30.19 57.71 -4.95
N GLN A 593 31.40 57.23 -4.65
CA GLN A 593 31.98 55.92 -4.84
C GLN A 593 31.96 55.05 -3.57
N ALA A 594 31.85 53.72 -3.73
CA ALA A 594 31.85 52.70 -2.67
C ALA A 594 33.25 52.31 -2.18
N PRO A 595 33.37 51.74 -0.96
CA PRO A 595 34.42 50.79 -0.61
C PRO A 595 33.88 49.35 -0.44
N GLN A 596 34.58 48.39 -1.08
CA GLN A 596 34.52 46.94 -0.81
C GLN A 596 35.61 46.55 0.22
N PRO A 597 35.86 45.25 0.50
CA PRO A 597 35.05 44.31 1.28
C PRO A 597 35.89 43.68 2.42
N LEU A 598 35.26 42.93 3.33
CA LEU A 598 35.95 41.90 4.11
C LEU A 598 35.11 40.62 4.17
N ARG A 599 35.84 39.52 4.13
CA ARG A 599 35.52 38.18 3.64
C ARG A 599 34.95 37.26 4.74
N PRO A 600 34.53 36.03 4.38
CA PRO A 600 33.36 35.36 4.93
C PRO A 600 33.68 34.60 6.21
N ILE A 601 32.64 34.35 7.00
CA ILE A 601 32.60 33.15 7.83
C ILE A 601 31.55 32.23 7.22
N LEU A 602 32.03 31.02 6.93
CA LEU A 602 31.32 29.89 6.41
C LEU A 602 30.10 29.50 7.25
N ALA A 603 29.17 28.88 6.53
CA ALA A 603 28.31 27.76 6.94
C ALA A 603 27.11 28.06 7.82
N VAL A 604 25.92 27.91 7.23
CA VAL A 604 24.81 27.12 7.79
C VAL A 604 24.05 26.47 6.61
N GLN A 605 23.62 25.21 6.79
CA GLN A 605 23.14 24.30 5.74
C GLN A 605 21.94 24.84 4.94
N ALA A 606 22.02 24.71 3.61
CA ALA A 606 20.91 25.00 2.71
C ALA A 606 19.94 23.82 2.65
N ALA A 607 18.65 24.14 2.72
CA ALA A 607 17.58 23.21 2.35
C ALA A 607 17.68 22.88 0.84
N PHE A 608 17.33 21.65 0.47
CA PHE A 608 17.27 21.25 -0.93
C PHE A 608 16.18 20.21 -1.13
N ALA A 609 15.53 20.21 -2.28
CA ALA A 609 14.80 19.07 -2.76
C ALA A 609 15.40 18.55 -4.07
N LEU A 610 15.28 17.25 -4.29
CA LEU A 610 15.68 16.61 -5.52
C LEU A 610 14.71 15.50 -5.89
N ASN A 611 14.44 15.40 -7.18
CA ASN A 611 13.76 14.27 -7.81
C ASN A 611 14.81 13.47 -8.57
N GLY A 612 14.81 12.16 -8.36
CA GLY A 612 15.79 11.32 -9.02
C GLY A 612 15.56 9.85 -8.80
N ARG A 613 16.60 9.07 -9.05
CA ARG A 613 16.62 7.63 -8.89
C ARG A 613 17.81 7.24 -8.04
N ILE A 614 17.56 6.36 -7.10
CA ILE A 614 18.58 5.72 -6.28
C ILE A 614 18.62 4.24 -6.61
N ALA A 615 19.82 3.72 -6.86
CA ALA A 615 20.09 2.30 -6.97
C ALA A 615 21.12 1.91 -5.91
N ALA A 616 20.84 0.85 -5.17
CA ALA A 616 21.73 0.29 -4.16
C ALA A 616 22.08 -1.14 -4.54
N ASN A 617 23.36 -1.49 -4.40
CA ASN A 617 23.89 -2.83 -4.54
C ASN A 617 24.67 -3.17 -3.26
N HIS A 618 24.22 -4.17 -2.52
CA HIS A 618 24.87 -4.62 -1.29
C HIS A 618 24.88 -6.16 -1.30
N ASP A 619 26.05 -6.78 -1.18
CA ASP A 619 26.23 -8.24 -1.22
C ASP A 619 25.55 -8.94 -2.42
N GLY A 620 25.51 -8.27 -3.58
CA GLY A 620 24.94 -8.79 -4.82
C GLY A 620 23.41 -8.63 -4.96
N GLN A 621 22.74 -8.05 -3.97
CA GLN A 621 21.32 -7.68 -4.08
C GLN A 621 21.18 -6.25 -4.59
N ARG A 622 20.52 -6.08 -5.74
CA ARG A 622 20.26 -4.78 -6.36
C ARG A 622 18.83 -4.32 -6.09
N SER A 623 18.69 -3.11 -5.57
CA SER A 623 17.41 -2.42 -5.38
C SER A 623 17.45 -1.08 -6.07
N SER A 624 16.34 -0.65 -6.68
CA SER A 624 16.22 0.69 -7.26
C SER A 624 14.86 1.28 -6.94
N ALA A 625 14.82 2.58 -6.69
CA ALA A 625 13.59 3.32 -6.49
C ALA A 625 13.69 4.71 -7.14
N THR A 626 12.55 5.25 -7.55
CA THR A 626 12.43 6.67 -7.78
C THR A 626 12.37 7.34 -6.41
N MET A 627 13.07 8.45 -6.23
CA MET A 627 13.10 9.19 -4.98
C MET A 627 12.70 10.63 -5.20
N ARG A 628 11.94 11.15 -4.25
CA ARG A 628 11.84 12.58 -3.97
C ARG A 628 12.40 12.81 -2.59
N TRP A 629 13.46 13.58 -2.48
CA TRP A 629 14.05 13.96 -1.20
C TRP A 629 13.86 15.46 -1.02
N THR A 630 13.31 15.84 0.12
CA THR A 630 13.24 17.21 0.62
C THR A 630 14.05 17.27 1.92
N HIS A 631 15.13 18.04 1.92
CA HIS A 631 16.01 18.31 3.04
C HIS A 631 15.76 19.75 3.53
N LEU A 632 15.43 19.90 4.81
CA LEU A 632 15.23 21.16 5.52
C LEU A 632 16.17 21.21 6.73
N ALA A 633 16.36 22.39 7.32
CA ALA A 633 17.28 22.59 8.44
C ALA A 633 16.98 21.72 9.68
N ALA A 634 15.70 21.37 9.91
CA ALA A 634 15.25 20.56 11.04
C ALA A 634 14.59 19.24 10.63
N GLU A 635 14.34 19.04 9.33
CA GLU A 635 13.58 17.90 8.84
C GLU A 635 14.16 17.33 7.54
N ASP A 636 14.20 16.00 7.41
CA ASP A 636 14.43 15.34 6.12
C ASP A 636 13.20 14.52 5.78
N GLU A 637 12.69 14.64 4.57
CA GLU A 637 11.68 13.75 4.02
C GLU A 637 12.21 13.09 2.74
N ILE A 638 12.32 11.77 2.75
CA ILE A 638 12.58 10.98 1.55
C ILE A 638 11.36 10.12 1.24
N LEU A 639 10.72 10.40 0.11
CA LEU A 639 9.69 9.57 -0.49
C LEU A 639 10.34 8.67 -1.53
N LEU A 640 10.20 7.36 -1.34
CA LEU A 640 10.63 6.34 -2.30
C LEU A 640 9.40 5.76 -2.98
N PHE A 641 9.41 5.83 -4.31
CA PHE A 641 8.35 5.33 -5.17
C PHE A 641 8.79 4.08 -5.92
N ALA A 642 7.84 3.17 -6.10
CA ALA A 642 7.92 2.09 -7.06
C ALA A 642 8.00 2.68 -8.48
N PRO A 643 8.48 1.91 -9.47
CA PRO A 643 8.47 2.33 -10.88
C PRO A 643 7.11 2.80 -11.41
N LEU A 644 6.00 2.38 -10.78
CA LEU A 644 4.63 2.79 -11.12
C LEU A 644 4.08 3.99 -10.32
N GLY A 645 4.92 4.69 -9.55
CA GLY A 645 4.53 5.89 -8.81
C GLY A 645 3.81 5.63 -7.48
N GLN A 646 3.63 4.37 -7.07
CA GLN A 646 3.15 4.04 -5.72
C GLN A 646 4.22 4.41 -4.68
N THR A 647 3.82 5.03 -3.57
CA THR A 647 4.74 5.32 -2.47
C THR A 647 5.03 4.02 -1.70
N VAL A 648 6.28 3.56 -1.74
CA VAL A 648 6.71 2.29 -1.12
C VAL A 648 7.33 2.52 0.25
N ALA A 649 7.92 3.70 0.46
CA ALA A 649 8.48 4.12 1.73
C ALA A 649 8.51 5.65 1.86
N ARG A 650 8.24 6.15 3.06
CA ARG A 650 8.45 7.54 3.46
C ARG A 650 9.36 7.56 4.67
N ILE A 651 10.57 8.09 4.54
CA ILE A 651 11.49 8.35 5.64
C ILE A 651 11.29 9.81 6.03
N ARG A 652 10.92 10.08 7.28
CA ARG A 652 10.93 11.42 7.85
C ARG A 652 11.91 11.47 9.03
N ARG A 653 12.76 12.47 9.06
CA ARG A 653 13.57 12.84 10.22
C ARG A 653 13.08 14.20 10.69
N ASP A 654 12.82 14.35 11.97
CA ASP A 654 12.46 15.62 12.60
C ASP A 654 13.10 15.73 14.00
N ALA A 655 12.78 16.79 14.74
CA ALA A 655 13.26 16.99 16.12
C ALA A 655 12.80 15.88 17.11
N GLY A 656 11.77 15.10 16.76
CA GLY A 656 11.23 13.97 17.50
C GLY A 656 11.81 12.61 17.11
N GLY A 657 12.78 12.56 16.20
CA GLY A 657 13.50 11.35 15.76
C GLY A 657 13.26 11.02 14.29
N VAL A 658 13.53 9.79 13.90
CA VAL A 658 13.36 9.32 12.52
C VAL A 658 12.22 8.33 12.47
N VAL A 659 11.30 8.51 11.53
CA VAL A 659 10.16 7.66 11.24
C VAL A 659 10.31 7.11 9.82
N LEU A 660 10.01 5.83 9.64
CA LEU A 660 9.85 5.21 8.33
C LEU A 660 8.48 4.57 8.25
N ASP A 661 7.68 5.05 7.31
CA ASP A 661 6.37 4.53 6.98
C ASP A 661 6.49 3.73 5.67
N THR A 662 6.16 2.45 5.69
CA THR A 662 5.94 1.63 4.49
C THR A 662 4.46 1.27 4.37
N SER A 663 4.05 0.65 3.26
CA SER A 663 2.65 0.22 3.04
C SER A 663 2.06 -0.63 4.18
N ASP A 664 2.90 -1.33 4.93
CA ASP A 664 2.46 -2.34 5.90
C ASP A 664 2.99 -2.10 7.33
N LYS A 665 3.96 -1.19 7.53
CA LYS A 665 4.71 -1.05 8.80
C LYS A 665 5.15 0.39 9.06
N HIS A 666 5.26 0.73 10.35
CA HIS A 666 5.76 2.02 10.84
C HIS A 666 6.92 1.77 11.81
N TYR A 667 8.07 2.36 11.54
CA TYR A 667 9.28 2.24 12.35
C TYR A 667 9.68 3.61 12.89
N ARG A 668 10.19 3.66 14.12
CA ARG A 668 10.74 4.89 14.72
C ARG A 668 12.08 4.61 15.39
N ALA A 669 13.08 5.46 15.17
CA ALA A 669 14.39 5.40 15.81
C ALA A 669 14.91 6.82 16.12
N ARG A 670 16.07 6.91 16.78
CA ARG A 670 16.70 8.19 17.12
C ARG A 670 17.57 8.74 15.99
N ASP A 671 18.10 7.87 15.14
CA ASP A 671 18.92 8.23 13.98
C ASP A 671 18.55 7.38 12.76
N THR A 672 18.84 7.92 11.58
CA THR A 672 18.36 7.34 10.31
C THR A 672 19.14 6.10 9.91
N GLU A 673 20.39 5.99 10.37
CA GLU A 673 21.27 4.85 10.08
C GLU A 673 20.80 3.60 10.84
N GLU A 674 20.47 3.72 12.13
CA GLU A 674 19.87 2.66 12.93
C GLU A 674 18.50 2.24 12.36
N LEU A 675 17.69 3.21 11.92
CA LEU A 675 16.39 2.95 11.34
C LEU A 675 16.48 2.21 9.99
N THR A 676 17.35 2.65 9.09
CA THR A 676 17.55 2.00 7.78
C THR A 676 18.20 0.63 7.95
N GLN A 677 19.11 0.46 8.90
CA GLN A 677 19.66 -0.86 9.24
C GLN A 677 18.57 -1.83 9.72
N ARG A 678 17.65 -1.38 10.58
CA ARG A 678 16.54 -2.22 11.07
C ARG A 678 15.49 -2.53 10.01
N ALA A 679 15.22 -1.59 9.12
CA ALA A 679 14.13 -1.71 8.16
C ALA A 679 14.55 -2.24 6.79
N LEU A 680 15.76 -1.91 6.33
CA LEU A 680 16.31 -2.23 5.02
C LEU A 680 17.48 -3.22 5.09
N GLY A 681 18.05 -3.45 6.28
CA GLY A 681 19.19 -4.37 6.48
C GLY A 681 20.57 -3.75 6.19
N TRP A 682 20.61 -2.48 5.77
CA TRP A 682 21.84 -1.72 5.47
C TRP A 682 21.67 -0.25 5.92
N HIS A 683 22.80 0.43 6.18
CA HIS A 683 22.83 1.81 6.64
C HIS A 683 22.83 2.80 5.46
N LEU A 684 21.83 3.69 5.38
CA LEU A 684 21.87 4.84 4.47
C LEU A 684 22.55 6.02 5.19
N PRO A 685 23.68 6.55 4.70
CA PRO A 685 24.50 7.52 5.44
C PRO A 685 23.94 8.93 5.35
N LEU A 686 22.67 9.14 5.74
CA LEU A 686 21.94 10.39 5.53
C LEU A 686 22.66 11.62 6.10
N ASN A 687 23.37 11.43 7.23
CA ASN A 687 24.17 12.48 7.85
C ASN A 687 25.28 13.00 6.93
N GLY A 688 25.98 12.14 6.19
CA GLY A 688 26.99 12.55 5.22
C GLY A 688 26.36 12.90 3.87
N LEU A 689 25.38 12.10 3.45
CA LEU A 689 24.74 12.17 2.14
C LEU A 689 24.12 13.54 1.89
N GLN A 690 23.49 14.16 2.88
CA GLN A 690 22.89 15.50 2.75
C GLN A 690 23.92 16.58 2.29
N TYR A 691 25.21 16.39 2.55
CA TYR A 691 26.28 17.26 2.06
C TYR A 691 26.87 16.73 0.75
N TRP A 692 27.10 15.42 0.69
CA TRP A 692 27.74 14.80 -0.47
C TRP A 692 26.92 14.95 -1.74
N VAL A 693 25.59 14.99 -1.67
CA VAL A 693 24.74 15.24 -2.85
C VAL A 693 24.98 16.61 -3.47
N LEU A 694 25.44 17.58 -2.67
CA LEU A 694 25.78 18.95 -3.10
C LEU A 694 27.27 19.11 -3.46
N ALA A 695 28.03 18.02 -3.51
CA ALA A 695 29.49 18.03 -3.64
C ALA A 695 30.21 18.83 -2.51
N LEU A 696 29.63 18.83 -1.31
CA LEU A 696 30.20 19.44 -0.11
C LEU A 696 30.66 18.37 0.88
N PRO A 697 31.79 18.57 1.58
CA PRO A 697 32.18 17.69 2.67
C PRO A 697 31.25 17.88 3.86
N ALA A 698 30.89 16.79 4.52
CA ALA A 698 30.16 16.83 5.77
C ALA A 698 31.00 17.52 6.86
N PRO A 699 30.40 18.36 7.72
CA PRO A 699 31.12 19.01 8.80
C PRO A 699 31.49 18.00 9.90
N GLY A 700 32.68 18.15 10.48
CA GLY A 700 33.13 17.34 11.63
C GLY A 700 34.08 16.19 11.32
N SER A 701 34.35 15.89 10.05
CA SER A 701 35.33 14.89 9.61
C SER A 701 36.18 15.40 8.45
N GLU A 702 37.44 14.98 8.35
CA GLU A 702 38.31 15.39 7.24
C GLU A 702 37.89 14.71 5.92
N ALA A 703 37.88 15.50 4.83
CA ALA A 703 37.59 15.01 3.49
C ALA A 703 38.78 15.22 2.55
N SER A 704 39.06 14.20 1.73
CA SER A 704 39.97 14.32 0.57
C SER A 704 39.15 14.61 -0.68
N ILE A 705 39.39 15.75 -1.34
CA ILE A 705 38.60 16.22 -2.50
C ILE A 705 39.52 16.32 -3.73
N GLU A 706 39.15 15.62 -4.81
CA GLU A 706 39.76 15.75 -6.13
C GLU A 706 38.87 16.65 -6.99
N ARG A 707 39.49 17.52 -7.82
CA ARG A 707 38.78 18.42 -8.73
C ARG A 707 39.20 18.21 -10.17
N ASP A 708 38.27 18.40 -11.10
CA ASP A 708 38.55 18.36 -12.53
C ASP A 708 39.11 19.69 -13.08
N ALA A 709 39.36 19.73 -14.39
CA ALA A 709 39.88 20.90 -15.10
C ALA A 709 38.94 22.13 -15.04
N ASN A 710 37.65 21.93 -14.75
CA ASN A 710 36.66 22.99 -14.59
C ASN A 710 36.51 23.43 -13.11
N GLY A 711 37.32 22.88 -12.20
CA GLY A 711 37.28 23.16 -10.77
C GLY A 711 36.12 22.50 -10.02
N GLN A 712 35.35 21.63 -10.67
CA GLN A 712 34.25 20.88 -10.08
C GLN A 712 34.80 19.67 -9.31
N VAL A 713 34.09 19.20 -8.28
CA VAL A 713 34.55 18.03 -7.51
C VAL A 713 34.37 16.78 -8.37
N SER A 714 35.44 16.06 -8.69
CA SER A 714 35.37 14.82 -9.47
C SER A 714 35.30 13.59 -8.57
N ALA A 715 35.94 13.64 -7.40
CA ALA A 715 35.85 12.61 -6.38
C ALA A 715 36.01 13.20 -4.97
N MET A 716 35.33 12.59 -3.99
CA MET A 716 35.45 12.91 -2.56
C MET A 716 35.61 11.64 -1.75
N ARG A 717 36.52 11.63 -0.78
CA ARG A 717 36.66 10.55 0.22
C ARG A 717 36.48 11.12 1.62
N GLN A 718 35.47 10.63 2.34
CA GLN A 718 35.14 11.09 3.70
C GLN A 718 34.39 9.98 4.45
N ASP A 719 34.66 9.80 5.75
CA ASP A 719 33.97 8.81 6.61
C ASP A 719 33.92 7.38 6.05
N GLY A 720 34.99 6.95 5.37
CA GLY A 720 35.11 5.62 4.75
C GLY A 720 34.38 5.47 3.42
N TRP A 721 33.70 6.50 2.93
CA TRP A 721 33.02 6.52 1.64
C TRP A 721 33.92 7.09 0.54
N GLU A 722 33.90 6.46 -0.64
CA GLU A 722 34.40 7.05 -1.88
C GLU A 722 33.22 7.48 -2.76
N ILE A 723 33.09 8.78 -3.00
CA ILE A 723 32.05 9.39 -3.85
C ILE A 723 32.68 9.87 -5.16
N ARG A 724 32.17 9.42 -6.30
CA ARG A 724 32.57 9.88 -7.64
C ARG A 724 31.43 10.63 -8.30
N TYR A 725 31.73 11.85 -8.76
CA TYR A 725 30.79 12.73 -9.44
C TYR A 725 31.06 12.64 -10.94
N THR A 726 30.12 12.06 -11.68
CA THR A 726 30.32 11.70 -13.10
C THR A 726 29.55 12.60 -14.06
N ARG A 727 28.61 13.39 -13.56
CA ARG A 727 27.85 14.37 -14.34
C ARG A 727 27.38 15.52 -13.46
N TYR A 728 27.41 16.73 -14.02
CA TYR A 728 26.92 17.97 -13.42
C TYR A 728 25.88 18.64 -14.31
N ALA A 729 25.06 19.54 -13.75
CA ALA A 729 24.05 20.28 -14.49
C ALA A 729 24.65 21.28 -15.49
N ALA A 730 25.83 21.84 -15.18
CA ALA A 730 26.60 22.72 -16.05
C ALA A 730 28.12 22.48 -15.84
N GLN A 731 28.92 22.82 -16.86
CA GLN A 731 30.39 22.69 -16.84
C GLN A 731 31.04 23.93 -16.22
N GLN A 732 30.72 24.23 -14.95
CA GLN A 732 31.28 25.36 -14.22
C GLN A 732 31.36 25.10 -12.71
N PRO A 733 32.30 25.77 -11.98
CA PRO A 733 32.39 25.67 -10.52
C PRO A 733 31.06 25.98 -9.83
N GLY A 734 30.68 25.17 -8.84
CA GLY A 734 29.46 25.37 -8.04
C GLY A 734 28.17 24.83 -8.68
N SER A 735 28.23 24.20 -9.87
CA SER A 735 27.09 23.47 -10.42
C SER A 735 26.75 22.24 -9.58
N LEU A 736 25.46 21.87 -9.51
CA LEU A 736 25.00 20.71 -8.76
C LEU A 736 25.24 19.39 -9.52
N PRO A 737 25.62 18.31 -8.80
CA PRO A 737 25.77 16.98 -9.39
C PRO A 737 24.45 16.43 -9.94
N LEU A 738 24.50 15.80 -11.12
CA LEU A 738 23.38 15.02 -11.66
C LEU A 738 23.61 13.50 -11.56
N ARG A 739 24.86 13.04 -11.44
CA ARG A 739 25.16 11.61 -11.31
C ARG A 739 26.31 11.35 -10.36
N MET A 740 26.06 10.54 -9.34
CA MET A 740 27.00 10.22 -8.26
C MET A 740 27.04 8.72 -8.01
N ASN A 741 28.23 8.19 -7.80
CA ASN A 741 28.45 6.81 -7.37
C ASN A 741 29.19 6.83 -6.03
N LEU A 742 28.63 6.21 -5.00
CA LEU A 742 29.21 6.11 -3.66
C LEU A 742 29.55 4.65 -3.36
N GLN A 743 30.71 4.38 -2.78
CA GLN A 743 31.15 3.03 -2.43
C GLN A 743 31.76 2.96 -1.03
N ARG A 744 31.46 1.89 -0.30
CA ARG A 744 32.06 1.54 1.00
C ARG A 744 31.83 0.06 1.34
N ASP A 745 32.86 -0.66 1.75
CA ASP A 745 32.76 -2.02 2.33
C ASP A 745 31.86 -3.02 1.57
N GLY A 746 31.90 -3.04 0.22
CA GLY A 746 31.08 -3.94 -0.60
C GLY A 746 29.68 -3.42 -0.96
N MET A 747 29.32 -2.22 -0.48
CA MET A 747 28.12 -1.47 -0.86
C MET A 747 28.44 -0.48 -1.99
N GLU A 748 27.57 -0.44 -2.99
CA GLU A 748 27.56 0.57 -4.05
C GLU A 748 26.21 1.28 -4.08
N LEU A 749 26.21 2.60 -4.03
CA LEU A 749 25.03 3.44 -4.23
C LEU A 749 25.24 4.27 -5.48
N GLN A 750 24.26 4.27 -6.37
CA GLN A 750 24.22 5.18 -7.51
C GLN A 750 23.02 6.11 -7.36
N LEU A 751 23.30 7.40 -7.36
CA LEU A 751 22.28 8.45 -7.35
C LEU A 751 22.28 9.14 -8.71
N LEU A 752 21.12 9.19 -9.34
CA LEU A 752 20.88 9.95 -10.56
C LEU A 752 19.83 11.00 -10.25
N VAL A 753 20.23 12.26 -10.23
CA VAL A 753 19.31 13.38 -10.04
C VAL A 753 18.78 13.78 -11.41
N ASP A 754 17.46 13.66 -11.56
CA ASP A 754 16.76 14.05 -12.77
C ASP A 754 16.43 15.55 -12.72
N GLU A 755 16.10 16.06 -11.52
CA GLU A 755 15.75 17.46 -11.29
C GLU A 755 16.15 17.90 -9.87
N TRP A 756 16.66 19.13 -9.76
CA TRP A 756 16.94 19.79 -8.49
C TRP A 756 15.88 20.86 -8.24
N GLU A 757 15.23 20.80 -7.09
CA GLU A 757 14.33 21.81 -6.55
C GLU A 757 15.04 22.43 -5.35
N ILE A 758 15.97 23.38 -5.55
CA ILE A 758 16.64 24.03 -4.42
C ILE A 758 15.58 24.86 -3.68
N GLN A 759 15.47 24.68 -2.35
CA GLN A 759 14.43 25.30 -1.53
C GLN A 759 14.88 26.62 -0.92
#